data_AF-A0A7R9T036-F1
#
_entry.id   AF-A0A7R9T036-F1
#
_cell.length_a   1.000
_cell.length_b   1.000
_cell.length_c   1.000
_cell.angle_alpha   90.00
_cell.angle_beta   90.00
_cell.angle_gamma   90.00
#
_symmetry.space_group_name_H-M   'P 1'
#
loop_
_entity.id
_entity.type
_entity.pdbx_description
1 polymer ?
#
loop_
_entity_poly.entity_id
_entity_poly.type
_entity_poly.pdbx_seq_one_letter_code
_entity_poly.pdbx_strand_id
1 'polypeptide(L)'
;PRRAGGRAARAAVEGDAGEDVAARAREARRRAEARAEARLAETWARREDERDARADAAEARDGALAELESAREALRRAREDKEIVEATLARTREDSARRADAAATETETLRRELEKALDALDGEKKEKALVEERFASERERLSDEAVDEAKRLQAKLDDASVAIERATQARDAIEEQMADAVASNAATKDETLQLKKQLDDAVHALSDAIVEKSSAESKIAETEARNQELEKAKASMVSKAELDSVKNELKQATLGRTAAVEDSERLADMLQAAKRELEILALDKKNLQQELAEAVAKPPQVSAGDIELFEQLVASQKEELATLRDLADTSMAKVNELEEEIDRLLDQLEERDAELEEKSRATTSPPGLIESPIVVTDGVDVNQEARSYADLVEETVRAQLMDTIEVEATSYIDEQDKRLVEQASGDARKTTDGVYYFVGDVRPSTRVRLIYNRETTSRMSRDGQVFAHVGFNGWSLGVSKKIGMTPLAHDAKERDIDHRVRDQGSWWICEVEIPPGASTVEFVFSDANGFYDNNSGKDYHCPVDVENLPREHRISARIKAETERRRDAIEKCAKRAGKRAARHAEMRATALVRASEGAALMRVHTVPYQGKAGGEMTIVYRAEGGPLGDAQNIFCEGSWNRWNHGASFGPSIMQRGDTPGTLELTVNVPADAHVMDFKFLNEDVASPQTRYDSNNGADYHAPVTGGSGAAPKLNVVHIAVEMAPICKVGGMGDVVTALARATQEDGHNVEVIVPHYDCMLFDAVDGYHRAGSCVHHDVQVDVFKGWVEDVPVTLLRPKNGHFDVGCIYGRHDDHVRFGFFTEAALTWMRSKNKEVDIIHAHDWQTAPATWGNYPKAATALTLHNLQFGVDLIRRGMESCDIATTVSPTYADEVRSHHAVAPSQDKFVGIRNGIDTDIWNPSADEFLPLVYDSSNAIAGKAAAAAELCRRLGIQHPEGAPIVGVVSRLTAQKGIHLIKHACHRALKRGATFVLLGSAPDPAHQHEFNALADEMKRKYPGRSGFMFKYDEPLSHLIYAGCDFLLVPSMFEPCGLTQMIAMRYGTVPVVRRTGGLRDTVFDVENDGERSAMTGVPLNGFVFDGTETPDIDYALNRALDAFYDRPRWQSLNLVERTLNLDWSWFEPAKRYEDLYWASLRHKRGR
;
A
#
# COMPACT_ATOMS: atom_id res chain seq x y z
N PRO A 1 74.32 -13.20 53.32
CA PRO A 1 75.69 -13.56 53.76
C PRO A 1 75.87 -13.34 55.28
N ARG A 2 76.71 -14.17 55.94
CA ARG A 2 77.19 -14.01 57.35
C ARG A 2 77.81 -12.61 57.59
N ARG A 3 78.00 -12.02 58.79
CA ARG A 3 78.09 -12.38 60.23
C ARG A 3 77.98 -11.04 61.06
N ALA A 4 77.92 -10.93 62.40
CA ALA A 4 77.22 -11.64 63.49
C ALA A 4 77.61 -11.01 64.86
N GLY A 5 76.69 -10.97 65.86
CA GLY A 5 76.95 -10.60 67.27
C GLY A 5 76.33 -9.25 67.71
N GLY A 6 75.95 -9.01 68.97
CA GLY A 6 75.80 -9.93 70.11
C GLY A 6 76.22 -9.34 71.47
N ARG A 7 75.29 -9.33 72.46
CA ARG A 7 75.50 -9.07 73.92
C ARG A 7 75.96 -7.64 74.29
N ALA A 8 76.00 -7.21 75.56
CA ALA A 8 75.12 -7.34 76.75
C ALA A 8 75.73 -6.50 77.91
N ALA A 9 74.97 -6.24 78.99
CA ALA A 9 75.48 -5.81 80.32
C ALA A 9 76.17 -4.42 80.41
N ARG A 10 76.30 -3.73 81.55
CA ARG A 10 75.61 -3.58 82.87
C ARG A 10 76.54 -2.68 83.73
N ALA A 11 76.06 -2.22 84.90
CA ALA A 11 76.77 -1.47 85.96
C ALA A 11 77.08 0.02 85.65
N ALA A 12 76.60 1.06 86.37
CA ALA A 12 76.08 1.29 87.73
C ALA A 12 77.10 1.73 88.79
N VAL A 13 76.93 2.98 89.28
CA VAL A 13 77.23 3.57 90.60
C VAL A 13 76.24 4.77 90.71
N GLU A 14 75.14 4.66 91.44
CA GLU A 14 74.92 5.14 92.82
C GLU A 14 75.01 6.67 93.02
N GLY A 15 73.94 7.27 93.56
CA GLY A 15 73.79 8.72 93.76
C GLY A 15 72.34 9.10 94.12
N ASP A 16 72.05 9.14 95.42
CA ASP A 16 70.72 9.24 96.03
C ASP A 16 69.90 10.51 95.69
N ALA A 17 68.70 10.31 95.11
CA ALA A 17 67.61 11.29 94.95
C ALA A 17 66.29 10.58 94.52
N GLY A 18 65.93 9.48 95.19
CA GLY A 18 65.26 8.33 94.56
C GLY A 18 63.77 8.44 94.15
N GLU A 19 62.88 9.08 94.91
CA GLU A 19 61.44 8.75 94.81
C GLU A 19 60.56 9.69 93.98
N ASP A 20 60.69 11.03 94.03
CA ASP A 20 59.81 11.95 93.27
C ASP A 20 60.21 12.05 91.78
N VAL A 21 61.51 11.98 91.46
CA VAL A 21 62.00 12.06 90.06
C VAL A 21 61.67 10.78 89.28
N ALA A 22 61.79 9.60 89.91
CA ALA A 22 61.55 8.33 89.26
C ALA A 22 60.06 8.09 88.92
N ALA A 23 59.13 8.66 89.68
CA ALA A 23 57.70 8.64 89.36
C ALA A 23 57.41 9.48 88.10
N ARG A 24 57.84 10.75 88.09
CA ARG A 24 57.62 11.68 86.96
C ARG A 24 58.33 11.21 85.69
N ALA A 25 59.53 10.64 85.79
CA ALA A 25 60.25 10.08 84.65
C ALA A 25 59.53 8.86 84.05
N ARG A 26 58.93 7.98 84.88
CA ARG A 26 58.14 6.83 84.40
C ARG A 26 56.86 7.28 83.70
N GLU A 27 56.17 8.30 84.20
CA GLU A 27 54.97 8.81 83.54
C GLU A 27 55.28 9.59 82.25
N ALA A 28 56.32 10.43 82.26
CA ALA A 28 56.80 11.11 81.05
C ALA A 28 57.20 10.10 79.96
N ARG A 29 57.90 9.02 80.35
CA ARG A 29 58.27 7.92 79.44
C ARG A 29 57.04 7.19 78.89
N ARG A 30 56.05 6.85 79.72
CA ARG A 30 54.79 6.24 79.25
C ARG A 30 54.04 7.13 78.26
N ARG A 31 53.98 8.45 78.51
CA ARG A 31 53.36 9.42 77.58
C ARG A 31 54.17 9.60 76.29
N ALA A 32 55.50 9.43 76.33
CA ALA A 32 56.36 9.46 75.14
C ALA A 32 56.22 8.17 74.30
N GLU A 33 56.22 7.00 74.94
CA GLU A 33 56.03 5.70 74.29
C GLU A 33 54.63 5.61 73.64
N ALA A 34 53.55 6.00 74.34
CA ALA A 34 52.20 6.07 73.76
C ALA A 34 52.09 7.05 72.57
N ARG A 35 52.80 8.18 72.60
CA ARG A 35 52.87 9.12 71.45
C ARG A 35 53.71 8.57 70.29
N ALA A 36 54.70 7.73 70.55
CA ALA A 36 55.48 7.07 69.52
C ALA A 36 54.68 5.94 68.85
N GLU A 37 53.94 5.15 69.63
CA GLU A 37 53.03 4.11 69.11
C GLU A 37 51.88 4.72 68.29
N ALA A 38 51.26 5.80 68.74
CA ALA A 38 50.23 6.51 67.96
C ALA A 38 50.77 7.02 66.61
N ARG A 39 51.97 7.62 66.57
CA ARG A 39 52.61 8.05 65.33
C ARG A 39 53.02 6.89 64.42
N LEU A 40 53.40 5.75 64.99
CA LEU A 40 53.64 4.52 64.23
C LEU A 40 52.34 3.99 63.62
N ALA A 41 51.23 3.99 64.36
CA ALA A 41 49.93 3.60 63.82
C ALA A 41 49.48 4.52 62.67
N GLU A 42 49.59 5.85 62.82
CA GLU A 42 49.30 6.81 61.74
C GLU A 42 50.18 6.58 60.50
N THR A 43 51.48 6.32 60.69
CA THR A 43 52.39 6.07 59.56
C THR A 43 52.26 4.69 58.93
N TRP A 44 51.66 3.71 59.62
CA TRP A 44 51.25 2.43 59.04
C TRP A 44 49.94 2.55 58.25
N ALA A 45 48.90 3.15 58.83
CA ALA A 45 47.62 3.38 58.14
C ALA A 45 47.81 4.15 56.83
N ARG A 46 48.54 5.27 56.88
CA ARG A 46 48.86 6.07 55.69
C ARG A 46 49.63 5.29 54.61
N ARG A 47 50.46 4.31 54.99
CA ARG A 47 51.20 3.45 54.04
C ARG A 47 50.34 2.35 53.43
N GLU A 48 49.27 1.96 54.12
CA GLU A 48 48.26 1.02 53.61
C GLU A 48 47.36 1.76 52.60
N ASP A 49 46.87 2.96 52.94
CA ASP A 49 46.14 3.85 52.01
C ASP A 49 46.98 4.18 50.76
N GLU A 50 48.27 4.54 50.93
CA GLU A 50 49.21 4.80 49.82
C GLU A 50 49.56 3.54 48.99
N ARG A 51 49.31 2.33 49.50
CA ARG A 51 49.48 1.06 48.75
C ARG A 51 48.24 0.78 47.92
N ASP A 52 47.06 0.87 48.54
CA ASP A 52 45.81 0.45 47.92
C ASP A 52 45.41 1.45 46.81
N ALA A 53 45.60 2.76 47.05
CA ALA A 53 45.46 3.78 45.99
C ALA A 53 46.41 3.60 44.79
N ARG A 54 47.54 2.90 44.97
CA ARG A 54 48.46 2.54 43.86
C ARG A 54 48.02 1.28 43.11
N ALA A 55 47.26 0.39 43.74
CA ALA A 55 46.67 -0.76 43.08
C ALA A 55 45.52 -0.32 42.17
N ASP A 56 44.60 0.49 42.71
CA ASP A 56 43.46 1.05 41.97
C ASP A 56 43.92 1.87 40.74
N ALA A 57 44.97 2.69 40.90
CA ALA A 57 45.57 3.45 39.81
C ALA A 57 46.25 2.58 38.73
N ALA A 58 46.72 1.38 39.08
CA ALA A 58 47.29 0.44 38.11
C ALA A 58 46.19 -0.29 37.33
N GLU A 59 45.12 -0.71 38.00
CA GLU A 59 43.97 -1.38 37.37
C GLU A 59 43.23 -0.43 36.42
N ALA A 60 42.99 0.83 36.82
CA ALA A 60 42.41 1.85 35.96
C ALA A 60 43.26 2.15 34.71
N ARG A 61 44.59 2.18 34.86
CA ARG A 61 45.52 2.39 33.73
C ARG A 61 45.49 1.22 32.75
N ASP A 62 45.47 -0.01 33.24
CA ASP A 62 45.51 -1.20 32.38
C ASP A 62 44.15 -1.41 31.66
N GLY A 63 43.03 -1.02 32.29
CA GLY A 63 41.72 -0.92 31.63
C GLY A 63 41.69 0.14 30.52
N ALA A 64 42.20 1.34 30.77
CA ALA A 64 42.30 2.40 29.76
C ALA A 64 43.22 2.01 28.58
N LEU A 65 44.26 1.21 28.83
CA LEU A 65 45.14 0.70 27.79
C LEU A 65 44.40 -0.28 26.84
N ALA A 66 43.55 -1.15 27.40
CA ALA A 66 42.74 -2.08 26.62
C ALA A 66 41.66 -1.37 25.77
N GLU A 67 41.01 -0.31 26.29
CA GLU A 67 40.13 0.54 25.48
C GLU A 67 40.88 1.20 24.31
N LEU A 68 42.09 1.71 24.56
CA LEU A 68 42.91 2.37 23.54
C LEU A 68 43.37 1.41 22.44
N GLU A 69 43.69 0.16 22.78
CA GLU A 69 44.02 -0.88 21.80
C GLU A 69 42.79 -1.28 20.97
N SER A 70 41.61 -1.41 21.59
CA SER A 70 40.34 -1.66 20.90
C SER A 70 40.00 -0.55 19.89
N ALA A 71 40.14 0.72 20.29
CA ALA A 71 39.91 1.88 19.43
C ALA A 71 40.92 1.94 18.25
N ARG A 72 42.18 1.59 18.48
CA ARG A 72 43.19 1.48 17.41
C ARG A 72 42.89 0.36 16.42
N GLU A 73 42.37 -0.77 16.89
CA GLU A 73 41.94 -1.89 16.05
C GLU A 73 40.74 -1.49 15.17
N ALA A 74 39.77 -0.74 15.73
CA ALA A 74 38.63 -0.19 15.00
C ALA A 74 39.05 0.83 13.93
N LEU A 75 39.92 1.79 14.29
CA LEU A 75 40.46 2.78 13.35
C LEU A 75 41.29 2.14 12.22
N ARG A 76 41.96 1.01 12.50
CA ARG A 76 42.66 0.22 11.48
C ARG A 76 41.68 -0.41 10.48
N ARG A 77 40.59 -1.02 10.96
CA ARG A 77 39.53 -1.58 10.09
C ARG A 77 38.88 -0.51 9.23
N ALA A 78 38.50 0.63 9.80
CA ALA A 78 37.90 1.73 9.04
C ALA A 78 38.81 2.25 7.90
N ARG A 79 40.15 2.21 8.07
CA ARG A 79 41.10 2.55 7.00
C ARG A 79 41.22 1.46 5.93
N GLU A 80 41.20 0.19 6.34
CA GLU A 80 41.18 -0.95 5.42
C GLU A 80 39.87 -0.96 4.58
N ASP A 81 38.72 -0.69 5.22
CA ASP A 81 37.42 -0.55 4.54
C ASP A 81 37.41 0.64 3.58
N LYS A 82 38.01 1.79 3.95
CA LYS A 82 38.17 2.93 3.03
C LYS A 82 39.00 2.60 1.79
N GLU A 83 40.13 1.91 1.93
CA GLU A 83 40.94 1.48 0.78
C GLU A 83 40.17 0.48 -0.11
N ILE A 84 39.36 -0.40 0.48
CA ILE A 84 38.47 -1.32 -0.27
C ILE A 84 37.40 -0.54 -1.04
N VAL A 85 36.79 0.49 -0.44
CA VAL A 85 35.80 1.35 -1.10
C VAL A 85 36.44 2.15 -2.24
N GLU A 86 37.59 2.78 -2.04
CA GLU A 86 38.31 3.53 -3.09
C GLU A 86 38.74 2.63 -4.25
N ALA A 87 39.24 1.41 -3.96
CA ALA A 87 39.57 0.41 -4.98
C ALA A 87 38.32 -0.11 -5.72
N THR A 88 37.19 -0.21 -5.02
CA THR A 88 35.90 -0.57 -5.64
C THR A 88 35.41 0.55 -6.55
N LEU A 89 35.46 1.81 -6.11
CA LEU A 89 35.11 2.98 -6.93
C LEU A 89 35.95 3.06 -8.21
N ALA A 90 37.25 2.78 -8.11
CA ALA A 90 38.16 2.74 -9.25
C ALA A 90 37.76 1.65 -10.26
N ARG A 91 37.45 0.43 -9.78
CA ARG A 91 36.93 -0.65 -10.63
C ARG A 91 35.58 -0.31 -11.24
N THR A 92 34.66 0.29 -10.48
CA THR A 92 33.35 0.69 -10.99
C THR A 92 33.47 1.74 -12.09
N ARG A 93 34.41 2.70 -11.99
CA ARG A 93 34.71 3.65 -13.08
C ARG A 93 35.26 2.94 -14.33
N GLU A 94 36.12 1.95 -14.16
CA GLU A 94 36.63 1.13 -15.28
C GLU A 94 35.52 0.29 -15.94
N ASP A 95 34.65 -0.33 -15.14
CA ASP A 95 33.54 -1.14 -15.63
C ASP A 95 32.44 -0.27 -16.28
N SER A 96 32.18 0.94 -15.78
CA SER A 96 31.29 1.91 -16.45
C SER A 96 31.87 2.36 -17.79
N ALA A 97 33.18 2.62 -17.89
CA ALA A 97 33.81 2.94 -19.17
C ALA A 97 33.71 1.77 -20.18
N ARG A 98 33.89 0.53 -19.71
CA ARG A 98 33.71 -0.68 -20.55
C ARG A 98 32.25 -0.91 -20.93
N ARG A 99 31.29 -0.56 -20.07
CA ARG A 99 29.85 -0.60 -20.39
C ARG A 99 29.47 0.44 -21.42
N ALA A 100 30.03 1.65 -21.37
CA ALA A 100 29.81 2.66 -22.41
C ALA A 100 30.35 2.20 -23.78
N ASP A 101 31.55 1.61 -23.83
CA ASP A 101 32.13 1.03 -25.06
C ASP A 101 31.31 -0.17 -25.59
N ALA A 102 30.81 -1.02 -24.68
CA ALA A 102 29.93 -2.13 -25.02
C ALA A 102 28.57 -1.64 -25.54
N ALA A 103 27.94 -0.67 -24.88
CA ALA A 103 26.68 -0.06 -25.31
C ALA A 103 26.82 0.63 -26.67
N ALA A 104 27.91 1.38 -26.92
CA ALA A 104 28.18 1.95 -28.24
C ALA A 104 28.31 0.87 -29.34
N THR A 105 28.89 -0.29 -29.00
CA THR A 105 29.00 -1.44 -29.90
C THR A 105 27.64 -2.13 -30.12
N GLU A 106 26.84 -2.25 -29.07
CA GLU A 106 25.50 -2.83 -29.10
C GLU A 106 24.53 -1.95 -29.90
N THR A 107 24.57 -0.63 -29.72
CA THR A 107 23.79 0.34 -30.52
C THR A 107 24.14 0.31 -32.01
N GLU A 108 25.42 0.19 -32.39
CA GLU A 108 25.80 -0.01 -33.80
C GLU A 108 25.40 -1.39 -34.35
N THR A 109 25.26 -2.40 -33.48
CA THR A 109 24.76 -3.73 -33.84
C THR A 109 23.25 -3.69 -34.06
N LEU A 110 22.49 -3.15 -33.11
CA LEU A 110 21.05 -2.91 -33.20
C LEU A 110 20.69 -2.02 -34.39
N ARG A 111 21.52 -1.02 -34.71
CA ARG A 111 21.34 -0.20 -35.92
C ARG A 111 21.39 -1.03 -37.21
N ARG A 112 22.33 -1.97 -37.31
CA ARG A 112 22.46 -2.87 -38.48
C ARG A 112 21.36 -3.94 -38.51
N GLU A 113 20.87 -4.38 -37.36
CA GLU A 113 19.73 -5.28 -37.28
C GLU A 113 18.42 -4.57 -37.63
N LEU A 114 18.24 -3.32 -37.21
CA LEU A 114 17.13 -2.47 -37.63
C LEU A 114 17.16 -2.18 -39.14
N GLU A 115 18.33 -1.93 -39.71
CA GLU A 115 18.51 -1.73 -41.15
C GLU A 115 18.14 -3.00 -41.95
N LYS A 116 18.54 -4.19 -41.47
CA LYS A 116 18.08 -5.48 -42.02
C LYS A 116 16.58 -5.74 -41.82
N ALA A 117 16.02 -5.35 -40.67
CA ALA A 117 14.61 -5.51 -40.38
C ALA A 117 13.75 -4.61 -41.28
N LEU A 118 14.22 -3.40 -41.58
CA LEU A 118 13.60 -2.50 -42.55
C LEU A 118 13.64 -3.06 -43.98
N ASP A 119 14.78 -3.63 -44.41
CA ASP A 119 14.89 -4.32 -45.71
C ASP A 119 13.98 -5.56 -45.79
N ALA A 120 13.86 -6.33 -44.70
CA ALA A 120 12.93 -7.46 -44.60
C ALA A 120 11.47 -7.00 -44.67
N LEU A 121 11.11 -5.91 -43.99
CA LEU A 121 9.78 -5.30 -44.05
C LEU A 121 9.43 -4.82 -45.47
N ASP A 122 10.40 -4.29 -46.22
CA ASP A 122 10.22 -3.85 -47.62
C ASP A 122 10.17 -5.04 -48.60
N GLY A 123 10.59 -6.24 -48.16
CA GLY A 123 10.36 -7.53 -48.81
C GLY A 123 8.94 -8.05 -48.55
N GLU A 124 8.56 -8.23 -47.29
CA GLU A 124 7.21 -8.69 -46.90
C GLU A 124 6.10 -7.76 -47.43
N LYS A 125 6.34 -6.44 -47.50
CA LYS A 125 5.38 -5.49 -48.09
C LYS A 125 5.22 -5.66 -49.61
N LYS A 126 6.26 -6.08 -50.34
CA LYS A 126 6.13 -6.41 -51.78
C LYS A 126 5.31 -7.68 -51.97
N GLU A 127 5.50 -8.67 -51.11
CA GLU A 127 4.73 -9.91 -51.12
C GLU A 127 3.26 -9.67 -50.73
N LYS A 128 3.01 -8.85 -49.70
CA LYS A 128 1.66 -8.42 -49.30
C LYS A 128 0.96 -7.60 -50.39
N ALA A 129 1.65 -6.69 -51.07
CA ALA A 129 1.07 -5.95 -52.19
C ALA A 129 0.69 -6.86 -53.37
N LEU A 130 1.52 -7.86 -53.68
CA LEU A 130 1.22 -8.91 -54.68
C LEU A 130 0.00 -9.77 -54.29
N VAL A 131 -0.18 -10.03 -53.00
CA VAL A 131 -1.34 -10.74 -52.45
C VAL A 131 -2.60 -9.86 -52.51
N GLU A 132 -2.51 -8.58 -52.15
CA GLU A 132 -3.61 -7.61 -52.23
C GLU A 132 -4.07 -7.37 -53.67
N GLU A 133 -3.15 -7.24 -54.63
CA GLU A 133 -3.46 -7.16 -56.07
C GLU A 133 -4.22 -8.40 -56.55
N ARG A 134 -3.80 -9.60 -56.10
CA ARG A 134 -4.46 -10.88 -56.42
C ARG A 134 -5.86 -10.99 -55.82
N PHE A 135 -6.07 -10.50 -54.59
CA PHE A 135 -7.38 -10.45 -53.95
C PHE A 135 -8.30 -9.39 -54.59
N ALA A 136 -7.76 -8.27 -55.08
CA ALA A 136 -8.52 -7.27 -55.82
C ALA A 136 -9.06 -7.84 -57.14
N SER A 137 -8.21 -8.49 -57.94
CA SER A 137 -8.65 -9.14 -59.20
C SER A 137 -9.69 -10.24 -58.98
N GLU A 138 -9.57 -11.04 -57.92
CA GLU A 138 -10.56 -12.09 -57.64
C GLU A 138 -11.89 -11.51 -57.13
N ARG A 139 -11.89 -10.38 -56.40
CA ARG A 139 -13.13 -9.68 -56.02
C ARG A 139 -13.83 -9.03 -57.21
N GLU A 140 -13.08 -8.45 -58.15
CA GLU A 140 -13.62 -7.90 -59.39
C GLU A 140 -14.30 -9.00 -60.22
N ARG A 141 -13.63 -10.16 -60.37
CA ARG A 141 -14.17 -11.37 -61.01
C ARG A 141 -15.48 -11.85 -60.37
N LEU A 142 -15.56 -11.84 -59.04
CA LEU A 142 -16.76 -12.26 -58.30
C LEU A 142 -17.92 -11.25 -58.37
N SER A 143 -17.63 -9.95 -58.56
CA SER A 143 -18.68 -8.93 -58.77
C SER A 143 -19.28 -9.05 -60.18
N ASP A 144 -18.44 -9.24 -61.20
CA ASP A 144 -18.90 -9.46 -62.58
C ASP A 144 -19.78 -10.72 -62.70
N GLU A 145 -19.40 -11.82 -62.02
CA GLU A 145 -20.21 -13.05 -61.97
C GLU A 145 -21.60 -12.80 -61.34
N ALA A 146 -21.67 -12.05 -60.25
CA ALA A 146 -22.94 -11.71 -59.59
C ALA A 146 -23.84 -10.81 -60.46
N VAL A 147 -23.25 -9.86 -61.19
CA VAL A 147 -23.97 -8.97 -62.12
C VAL A 147 -24.56 -9.76 -63.30
N ASP A 148 -23.86 -10.75 -63.82
CA ASP A 148 -24.37 -11.61 -64.89
C ASP A 148 -25.42 -12.64 -64.41
N GLU A 149 -25.35 -13.09 -63.15
CA GLU A 149 -26.41 -13.90 -62.54
C GLU A 149 -27.70 -13.08 -62.35
N ALA A 150 -27.61 -11.84 -61.84
CA ALA A 150 -28.74 -10.94 -61.69
C ALA A 150 -29.48 -10.69 -63.02
N LYS A 151 -28.76 -10.45 -64.13
CA LYS A 151 -29.36 -10.29 -65.47
C LYS A 151 -30.14 -11.53 -65.91
N ARG A 152 -29.65 -12.73 -65.62
CA ARG A 152 -30.34 -13.99 -65.97
C ARG A 152 -31.58 -14.23 -65.13
N LEU A 153 -31.55 -13.85 -63.84
CA LEU A 153 -32.72 -13.93 -62.97
C LEU A 153 -33.79 -12.92 -63.38
N GLN A 154 -33.40 -11.70 -63.75
CA GLN A 154 -34.34 -10.69 -64.26
C GLN A 154 -35.04 -11.16 -65.55
N ALA A 155 -34.31 -11.76 -66.50
CA ALA A 155 -34.93 -12.31 -67.71
C ALA A 155 -35.99 -13.38 -67.41
N LYS A 156 -35.77 -14.23 -66.40
CA LYS A 156 -36.77 -15.21 -65.94
C LYS A 156 -37.98 -14.55 -65.27
N LEU A 157 -37.76 -13.47 -64.52
CA LEU A 157 -38.84 -12.69 -63.89
C LEU A 157 -39.74 -12.03 -64.95
N ASP A 158 -39.14 -11.54 -66.03
CA ASP A 158 -39.85 -10.96 -67.18
C ASP A 158 -40.65 -12.04 -67.92
N ASP A 159 -40.04 -13.19 -68.24
CA ASP A 159 -40.70 -14.35 -68.88
C ASP A 159 -41.89 -14.87 -68.04
N ALA A 160 -41.71 -15.04 -66.73
CA ALA A 160 -42.76 -15.47 -65.81
C ALA A 160 -43.91 -14.44 -65.75
N SER A 161 -43.60 -13.15 -65.79
CA SER A 161 -44.62 -12.09 -65.82
C SER A 161 -45.44 -12.11 -67.12
N VAL A 162 -44.82 -12.38 -68.27
CA VAL A 162 -45.51 -12.60 -69.55
C VAL A 162 -46.36 -13.88 -69.53
N ALA A 163 -45.90 -14.94 -68.87
CA ALA A 163 -46.68 -16.17 -68.70
C ALA A 163 -47.95 -15.95 -67.84
N ILE A 164 -47.83 -15.20 -66.73
CA ILE A 164 -48.96 -14.78 -65.89
C ILE A 164 -49.99 -13.99 -66.71
N GLU A 165 -49.55 -13.01 -67.51
CA GLU A 165 -50.46 -12.19 -68.32
C GLU A 165 -51.23 -13.05 -69.34
N ARG A 166 -50.54 -13.95 -70.06
CA ARG A 166 -51.16 -14.87 -71.01
C ARG A 166 -52.14 -15.85 -70.35
N ALA A 167 -51.78 -16.41 -69.20
CA ALA A 167 -52.64 -17.33 -68.46
C ALA A 167 -53.89 -16.61 -67.91
N THR A 168 -53.73 -15.35 -67.47
CA THR A 168 -54.86 -14.50 -67.04
C THR A 168 -55.79 -14.19 -68.20
N GLN A 169 -55.26 -13.74 -69.35
CA GLN A 169 -56.07 -13.50 -70.56
C GLN A 169 -56.81 -14.77 -71.04
N ALA A 170 -56.16 -15.94 -70.97
CA ALA A 170 -56.78 -17.21 -71.33
C ALA A 170 -57.92 -17.59 -70.36
N ARG A 171 -57.71 -17.44 -69.04
CA ARG A 171 -58.75 -17.63 -68.02
C ARG A 171 -59.94 -16.71 -68.28
N ASP A 172 -59.69 -15.41 -68.42
CA ASP A 172 -60.74 -14.39 -68.55
C ASP A 172 -61.57 -14.60 -69.82
N ALA A 173 -60.93 -14.99 -70.94
CA ALA A 173 -61.63 -15.34 -72.18
C ALA A 173 -62.47 -16.62 -72.06
N ILE A 174 -62.07 -17.59 -71.24
CA ILE A 174 -62.86 -18.80 -70.95
C ILE A 174 -64.04 -18.44 -70.03
N GLU A 175 -63.84 -17.58 -69.03
CA GLU A 175 -64.92 -17.08 -68.17
C GLU A 175 -65.96 -16.27 -68.96
N GLU A 176 -65.54 -15.43 -69.91
CA GLU A 176 -66.43 -14.70 -70.82
C GLU A 176 -67.22 -15.66 -71.72
N GLN A 177 -66.57 -16.67 -72.33
CA GLN A 177 -67.26 -17.73 -73.09
C GLN A 177 -68.26 -18.52 -72.23
N MET A 178 -67.94 -18.78 -70.96
CA MET A 178 -68.87 -19.42 -70.02
C MET A 178 -70.05 -18.51 -69.67
N ALA A 179 -69.83 -17.20 -69.52
CA ALA A 179 -70.90 -16.23 -69.28
C ALA A 179 -71.87 -16.13 -70.47
N ASP A 180 -71.34 -16.05 -71.70
CA ASP A 180 -72.14 -16.02 -72.94
C ASP A 180 -72.90 -17.34 -73.18
N ALA A 181 -72.27 -18.48 -72.90
CA ALA A 181 -72.90 -19.80 -72.95
C ALA A 181 -74.10 -19.92 -71.98
N VAL A 182 -73.99 -19.32 -70.80
CA VAL A 182 -75.07 -19.26 -69.80
C VAL A 182 -76.16 -18.25 -70.22
N ALA A 183 -75.78 -17.07 -70.70
CA ALA A 183 -76.72 -16.02 -71.10
C ALA A 183 -77.57 -16.38 -72.33
N SER A 184 -76.99 -17.11 -73.28
CA SER A 184 -77.66 -17.57 -74.51
C SER A 184 -78.57 -18.78 -74.31
N ASN A 185 -78.48 -19.48 -73.17
CA ASN A 185 -79.21 -20.72 -72.87
C ASN A 185 -79.05 -21.81 -73.95
N ALA A 186 -77.93 -21.78 -74.69
CA ALA A 186 -77.69 -22.58 -75.89
C ALA A 186 -76.68 -23.73 -75.68
N ALA A 187 -75.91 -23.71 -74.59
CA ALA A 187 -74.86 -24.69 -74.35
C ALA A 187 -75.38 -26.02 -73.80
N THR A 188 -74.84 -27.11 -74.32
CA THR A 188 -75.10 -28.47 -73.84
C THR A 188 -74.26 -28.80 -72.60
N LYS A 189 -74.68 -29.83 -71.85
CA LYS A 189 -74.04 -30.21 -70.59
C LYS A 189 -72.57 -30.64 -70.74
N ASP A 190 -72.20 -31.20 -71.89
CA ASP A 190 -70.82 -31.60 -72.20
C ASP A 190 -69.95 -30.37 -72.54
N GLU A 191 -70.47 -29.38 -73.27
CA GLU A 191 -69.75 -28.14 -73.58
C GLU A 191 -69.42 -27.35 -72.29
N THR A 192 -70.36 -27.28 -71.34
CA THR A 192 -70.10 -26.66 -70.03
C THR A 192 -69.05 -27.42 -69.22
N LEU A 193 -68.99 -28.75 -69.33
CA LEU A 193 -67.97 -29.56 -68.66
C LEU A 193 -66.58 -29.37 -69.30
N GLN A 194 -66.53 -29.23 -70.63
CA GLN A 194 -65.30 -28.98 -71.37
C GLN A 194 -64.71 -27.60 -71.06
N LEU A 195 -65.54 -26.55 -71.04
CA LEU A 195 -65.12 -25.19 -70.66
C LEU A 195 -64.61 -25.13 -69.21
N LYS A 196 -65.28 -25.81 -68.27
CA LYS A 196 -64.79 -25.91 -66.87
C LYS A 196 -63.41 -26.55 -66.79
N LYS A 197 -63.16 -27.62 -67.53
CA LYS A 197 -61.83 -28.24 -67.55
C LYS A 197 -60.77 -27.28 -68.11
N GLN A 198 -61.08 -26.55 -69.18
CA GLN A 198 -60.16 -25.56 -69.75
C GLN A 198 -59.88 -24.41 -68.77
N LEU A 199 -60.88 -24.02 -67.95
CA LEU A 199 -60.70 -23.04 -66.88
C LEU A 199 -59.79 -23.57 -65.77
N ASP A 200 -59.99 -24.80 -65.31
CA ASP A 200 -59.13 -25.45 -64.30
C ASP A 200 -57.67 -25.56 -64.81
N ASP A 201 -57.48 -26.00 -66.06
CA ASP A 201 -56.16 -26.09 -66.72
C ASP A 201 -55.49 -24.69 -66.81
N ALA A 202 -56.24 -23.62 -67.12
CA ALA A 202 -55.74 -22.25 -67.18
C ALA A 202 -55.40 -21.66 -65.79
N VAL A 203 -56.20 -21.99 -64.76
CA VAL A 203 -55.97 -21.58 -63.37
C VAL A 203 -54.72 -22.26 -62.80
N HIS A 204 -54.46 -23.53 -63.13
CA HIS A 204 -53.20 -24.20 -62.78
C HIS A 204 -51.99 -23.54 -63.47
N ALA A 205 -52.06 -23.28 -64.78
CA ALA A 205 -50.98 -22.59 -65.49
C ALA A 205 -50.67 -21.19 -64.91
N LEU A 206 -51.69 -20.45 -64.47
CA LEU A 206 -51.54 -19.18 -63.78
C LEU A 206 -50.86 -19.35 -62.40
N SER A 207 -51.25 -20.36 -61.63
CA SER A 207 -50.66 -20.66 -60.32
C SER A 207 -49.17 -21.02 -60.42
N ASP A 208 -48.80 -21.86 -61.38
CA ASP A 208 -47.41 -22.27 -61.59
C ASP A 208 -46.52 -21.06 -61.96
N ALA A 209 -47.00 -20.18 -62.85
CA ALA A 209 -46.28 -18.98 -63.25
C ALA A 209 -46.10 -17.97 -62.10
N ILE A 210 -47.07 -17.86 -61.19
CA ILE A 210 -46.97 -17.03 -59.97
C ILE A 210 -45.90 -17.58 -59.01
N VAL A 211 -45.81 -18.91 -58.85
CA VAL A 211 -44.77 -19.54 -58.02
C VAL A 211 -43.38 -19.34 -58.62
N GLU A 212 -43.23 -19.49 -59.94
CA GLU A 212 -41.95 -19.26 -60.63
C GLU A 212 -41.51 -17.78 -60.52
N LYS A 213 -42.45 -16.84 -60.66
CA LYS A 213 -42.21 -15.41 -60.43
C LYS A 213 -41.68 -15.13 -59.02
N SER A 214 -42.38 -15.58 -57.98
CA SER A 214 -41.98 -15.34 -56.59
C SER A 214 -40.61 -15.97 -56.26
N SER A 215 -40.29 -17.12 -56.86
CA SER A 215 -38.97 -17.75 -56.74
C SER A 215 -37.83 -16.93 -57.39
N ALA A 216 -38.11 -16.24 -58.50
CA ALA A 216 -37.15 -15.36 -59.16
C ALA A 216 -36.91 -14.08 -58.35
N GLU A 217 -37.96 -13.42 -57.88
CA GLU A 217 -37.89 -12.19 -57.07
C GLU A 217 -37.03 -12.39 -55.81
N SER A 218 -37.21 -13.50 -55.09
CA SER A 218 -36.43 -13.81 -53.89
C SER A 218 -34.92 -13.93 -54.15
N LYS A 219 -34.50 -14.48 -55.30
CA LYS A 219 -33.09 -14.70 -55.64
C LYS A 219 -32.39 -13.44 -56.12
N ILE A 220 -33.14 -12.51 -56.73
CA ILE A 220 -32.61 -11.20 -57.13
C ILE A 220 -32.22 -10.42 -55.86
N ALA A 221 -33.10 -10.35 -54.86
CA ALA A 221 -32.83 -9.66 -53.60
C ALA A 221 -31.59 -10.19 -52.86
N GLU A 222 -31.40 -11.52 -52.82
CA GLU A 222 -30.21 -12.16 -52.23
C GLU A 222 -28.91 -11.79 -52.99
N THR A 223 -28.98 -11.73 -54.32
CA THR A 223 -27.84 -11.36 -55.17
C THR A 223 -27.46 -9.88 -55.02
N GLU A 224 -28.45 -8.99 -54.93
CA GLU A 224 -28.25 -7.54 -54.74
C GLU A 224 -27.61 -7.22 -53.38
N ALA A 225 -28.08 -7.86 -52.30
CA ALA A 225 -27.50 -7.70 -50.97
C ALA A 225 -26.00 -8.09 -50.94
N ARG A 226 -25.67 -9.24 -51.54
CA ARG A 226 -24.28 -9.71 -51.64
C ARG A 226 -23.38 -8.77 -52.45
N ASN A 227 -23.91 -8.11 -53.48
CA ASN A 227 -23.14 -7.14 -54.27
C ASN A 227 -22.89 -5.82 -53.51
N GLN A 228 -23.83 -5.39 -52.65
CA GLN A 228 -23.62 -4.23 -51.77
C GLN A 228 -22.51 -4.45 -50.74
N GLU A 229 -22.39 -5.65 -50.16
CA GLU A 229 -21.29 -5.98 -49.24
C GLU A 229 -19.91 -5.95 -49.93
N LEU A 230 -19.84 -6.46 -51.17
CA LEU A 230 -18.61 -6.43 -51.99
C LEU A 230 -18.14 -5.00 -52.30
N GLU A 231 -19.05 -4.09 -52.68
CA GLU A 231 -18.71 -2.68 -52.92
C GLU A 231 -18.39 -1.94 -51.61
N LYS A 232 -19.06 -2.24 -50.49
CA LYS A 232 -18.72 -1.67 -49.17
C LYS A 232 -17.31 -2.07 -48.72
N ALA A 233 -16.88 -3.30 -49.03
CA ALA A 233 -15.51 -3.78 -48.77
C ALA A 233 -14.45 -3.17 -49.69
N LYS A 234 -14.85 -2.60 -50.84
CA LYS A 234 -13.96 -1.97 -51.84
C LYS A 234 -13.65 -0.52 -51.50
N ALA A 235 -14.54 0.16 -50.77
CA ALA A 235 -14.40 1.56 -50.37
C ALA A 235 -13.42 1.80 -49.19
N SER A 236 -12.84 0.76 -48.58
CA SER A 236 -12.09 0.86 -47.31
C SER A 236 -10.56 0.95 -47.43
N MET A 237 -9.98 1.10 -48.63
CA MET A 237 -8.52 1.14 -48.81
C MET A 237 -7.97 2.58 -48.84
N VAL A 238 -7.06 2.86 -47.89
CA VAL A 238 -6.29 4.11 -47.73
C VAL A 238 -5.44 4.42 -48.96
N SER A 239 -5.27 5.69 -49.32
CA SER A 239 -4.56 6.06 -50.53
C SER A 239 -3.03 5.93 -50.38
N LYS A 240 -2.38 5.51 -51.46
CA LYS A 240 -0.91 5.39 -51.54
C LYS A 240 -0.16 6.71 -51.25
N ALA A 241 -0.82 7.86 -51.42
CA ALA A 241 -0.25 9.17 -51.18
C ALA A 241 -0.14 9.54 -49.69
N GLU A 242 -1.06 9.07 -48.85
CA GLU A 242 -1.03 9.32 -47.39
C GLU A 242 0.13 8.54 -46.75
N LEU A 243 0.41 7.33 -47.24
CA LEU A 243 1.47 6.46 -46.72
C LEU A 243 2.88 7.05 -46.92
N ASP A 244 3.13 7.73 -48.04
CA ASP A 244 4.42 8.35 -48.34
C ASP A 244 4.68 9.65 -47.54
N SER A 245 3.61 10.33 -47.07
CA SER A 245 3.73 11.50 -46.17
C SER A 245 4.24 11.09 -44.79
N VAL A 246 3.58 10.09 -44.18
CA VAL A 246 3.94 9.53 -42.87
C VAL A 246 5.37 8.99 -42.86
N LYS A 247 5.83 8.42 -43.98
CA LYS A 247 7.17 7.86 -44.14
C LYS A 247 8.29 8.92 -44.04
N ASN A 248 8.02 10.18 -44.36
CA ASN A 248 8.97 11.28 -44.21
C ASN A 248 8.93 11.90 -42.80
N GLU A 249 7.75 12.06 -42.20
CA GLU A 249 7.59 12.59 -40.84
C GLU A 249 8.23 11.67 -39.79
N LEU A 250 7.97 10.36 -39.88
CA LEU A 250 8.57 9.37 -38.99
C LEU A 250 10.12 9.38 -39.06
N LYS A 251 10.69 9.64 -40.24
CA LYS A 251 12.15 9.65 -40.44
C LYS A 251 12.84 10.87 -39.81
N GLN A 252 12.15 12.00 -39.67
CA GLN A 252 12.65 13.14 -38.90
C GLN A 252 12.42 12.96 -37.39
N ALA A 253 11.30 12.34 -37.00
CA ALA A 253 11.00 12.01 -35.60
C ALA A 253 12.10 11.15 -34.94
N THR A 254 12.55 10.08 -35.60
CA THR A 254 13.55 9.15 -35.04
C THR A 254 14.90 9.82 -34.77
N LEU A 255 15.35 10.73 -35.64
CA LEU A 255 16.64 11.43 -35.50
C LEU A 255 16.65 12.47 -34.36
N GLY A 256 15.50 13.10 -34.09
CA GLY A 256 15.37 14.00 -32.93
C GLY A 256 15.25 13.27 -31.60
N ARG A 257 14.61 12.08 -31.60
CA ARG A 257 14.36 11.28 -30.38
C ARG A 257 15.64 10.64 -29.83
N THR A 258 16.55 10.18 -30.68
CA THR A 258 17.83 9.56 -30.23
C THR A 258 18.71 10.52 -29.43
N ALA A 259 18.90 11.77 -29.91
CA ALA A 259 19.74 12.75 -29.21
C ALA A 259 19.15 13.24 -27.87
N ALA A 260 17.82 13.19 -27.71
CA ALA A 260 17.15 13.58 -26.48
C ALA A 260 17.15 12.45 -25.42
N VAL A 261 17.18 11.17 -25.84
CA VAL A 261 17.33 10.02 -24.94
C VAL A 261 18.77 9.96 -24.38
N GLU A 262 19.79 10.14 -25.22
CA GLU A 262 21.20 10.18 -24.78
C GLU A 262 21.47 11.27 -23.72
N ASP A 263 20.79 12.42 -23.83
CA ASP A 263 20.86 13.51 -22.84
C ASP A 263 20.13 13.17 -21.52
N SER A 264 18.98 12.47 -21.57
CA SER A 264 18.22 12.08 -20.37
C SER A 264 18.91 10.95 -19.60
N GLU A 265 19.44 9.93 -20.29
CA GLU A 265 20.26 8.86 -19.68
C GLU A 265 21.48 9.44 -18.94
N ARG A 266 22.13 10.44 -19.53
CA ARG A 266 23.28 11.13 -18.92
C ARG A 266 22.90 11.90 -17.64
N LEU A 267 21.73 12.53 -17.59
CA LEU A 267 21.22 13.19 -16.37
C LEU A 267 20.87 12.16 -15.29
N ALA A 268 20.27 11.03 -15.66
CA ALA A 268 19.96 9.94 -14.74
C ALA A 268 21.22 9.32 -14.10
N ASP A 269 22.29 9.14 -14.88
CA ASP A 269 23.60 8.70 -14.38
C ASP A 269 24.22 9.71 -13.39
N MET A 270 24.14 11.01 -13.68
CA MET A 270 24.61 12.07 -12.77
C MET A 270 23.81 12.09 -11.46
N LEU A 271 22.49 11.97 -11.55
CA LEU A 271 21.58 11.87 -10.39
C LEU A 271 21.89 10.64 -9.52
N GLN A 272 22.14 9.49 -10.14
CA GLN A 272 22.48 8.26 -9.40
C GLN A 272 23.87 8.36 -8.74
N ALA A 273 24.82 9.07 -9.35
CA ALA A 273 26.11 9.34 -8.75
C ALA A 273 25.99 10.26 -7.52
N ALA A 274 25.25 11.37 -7.64
CA ALA A 274 25.03 12.32 -6.54
C ALA A 274 24.30 11.67 -5.34
N LYS A 275 23.26 10.87 -5.59
CA LYS A 275 22.54 10.11 -4.54
C LYS A 275 23.46 9.16 -3.76
N ARG A 276 24.43 8.52 -4.41
CA ARG A 276 25.43 7.66 -3.72
C ARG A 276 26.45 8.46 -2.92
N GLU A 277 26.86 9.66 -3.37
CA GLU A 277 27.74 10.53 -2.59
C GLU A 277 27.01 11.04 -1.32
N LEU A 278 25.71 11.34 -1.44
CA LEU A 278 24.85 11.71 -0.31
C LEU A 278 24.70 10.56 0.71
N GLU A 279 24.47 9.32 0.28
CA GLU A 279 24.40 8.14 1.17
C GLU A 279 25.71 7.94 1.98
N ILE A 280 26.87 8.13 1.35
CA ILE A 280 28.18 8.03 2.00
C ILE A 280 28.36 9.16 3.03
N LEU A 281 28.05 10.41 2.66
CA LEU A 281 28.17 11.55 3.56
C LEU A 281 27.16 11.50 4.71
N ALA A 282 25.97 10.92 4.51
CA ALA A 282 25.00 10.67 5.59
C ALA A 282 25.53 9.65 6.61
N LEU A 283 26.27 8.63 6.16
CA LEU A 283 26.93 7.66 7.03
C LEU A 283 28.10 8.29 7.81
N ASP A 284 28.96 9.06 7.14
CA ASP A 284 30.06 9.80 7.78
C ASP A 284 29.54 10.83 8.80
N LYS A 285 28.46 11.56 8.48
CA LYS A 285 27.74 12.44 9.40
C LYS A 285 27.26 11.70 10.65
N LYS A 286 26.67 10.51 10.49
CA LYS A 286 26.20 9.68 11.62
C LYS A 286 27.37 9.25 12.51
N ASN A 287 28.50 8.86 11.91
CA ASN A 287 29.71 8.47 12.63
C ASN A 287 30.31 9.67 13.39
N LEU A 288 30.47 10.83 12.74
CA LEU A 288 30.96 12.07 13.37
C LEU A 288 30.05 12.56 14.50
N GLN A 289 28.72 12.44 14.35
CA GLN A 289 27.77 12.75 15.42
C GLN A 289 27.89 11.80 16.61
N GLN A 290 28.16 10.51 16.37
CA GLN A 290 28.42 9.54 17.43
C GLN A 290 29.77 9.82 18.14
N GLU A 291 30.85 10.04 17.39
CA GLU A 291 32.16 10.40 17.95
C GLU A 291 32.09 11.69 18.79
N LEU A 292 31.37 12.71 18.31
CA LEU A 292 31.15 13.95 19.05
C LEU A 292 30.34 13.72 20.33
N ALA A 293 29.31 12.85 20.30
CA ALA A 293 28.54 12.50 21.50
C ALA A 293 29.38 11.73 22.53
N GLU A 294 30.21 10.80 22.08
CA GLU A 294 31.14 10.03 22.94
C GLU A 294 32.25 10.92 23.54
N ALA A 295 32.81 11.84 22.75
CA ALA A 295 33.79 12.82 23.22
C ALA A 295 33.22 13.81 24.25
N VAL A 296 31.98 14.28 24.04
CA VAL A 296 31.26 15.12 25.02
C VAL A 296 30.91 14.36 26.30
N ALA A 297 30.72 13.03 26.23
CA ALA A 297 30.36 12.20 27.38
C ALA A 297 31.55 11.78 28.27
N LYS A 298 32.81 12.01 27.88
CA LYS A 298 34.01 11.54 28.60
C LYS A 298 34.61 12.64 29.51
N PRO A 299 34.31 12.67 30.83
CA PRO A 299 34.84 13.70 31.73
C PRO A 299 36.36 13.55 31.93
N PRO A 300 37.12 14.65 32.06
CA PRO A 300 38.55 14.61 32.34
C PRO A 300 38.81 14.05 33.74
N GLN A 301 39.40 12.84 33.81
CA GLN A 301 39.75 12.20 35.08
C GLN A 301 41.12 12.67 35.59
N VAL A 302 41.11 13.54 36.60
CA VAL A 302 42.31 13.98 37.33
C VAL A 302 41.99 14.00 38.83
N SER A 303 42.92 13.54 39.67
CA SER A 303 42.78 13.62 41.13
C SER A 303 43.09 15.05 41.62
N ALA A 304 42.45 15.46 42.71
CA ALA A 304 42.51 16.84 43.21
C ALA A 304 43.91 17.22 43.73
N GLY A 305 44.73 17.81 42.86
CA GLY A 305 46.07 18.32 43.17
C GLY A 305 46.68 19.17 42.06
N ASP A 306 46.70 18.67 40.82
CA ASP A 306 47.42 19.27 39.70
C ASP A 306 46.51 20.09 38.77
N ILE A 307 46.22 21.34 39.19
CA ILE A 307 45.37 22.29 38.43
C ILE A 307 45.94 22.56 37.02
N GLU A 308 47.26 22.72 36.89
CA GLU A 308 47.92 22.97 35.60
C GLU A 308 47.69 21.83 34.58
N LEU A 309 47.69 20.58 35.03
CA LEU A 309 47.47 19.42 34.15
C LEU A 309 45.99 19.29 33.76
N PHE A 310 45.08 19.59 34.69
CA PHE A 310 43.64 19.63 34.42
C PHE A 310 43.30 20.74 33.41
N GLU A 311 43.86 21.94 33.56
CA GLU A 311 43.68 23.04 32.62
C GLU A 311 44.23 22.71 31.22
N GLN A 312 45.38 22.02 31.13
CA GLN A 312 45.93 21.54 29.86
C GLN A 312 45.06 20.46 29.21
N LEU A 313 44.55 19.48 29.95
CA LEU A 313 43.62 18.47 29.40
C LEU A 313 42.30 19.08 28.93
N VAL A 314 41.73 20.01 29.71
CA VAL A 314 40.48 20.72 29.34
C VAL A 314 40.70 21.62 28.13
N ALA A 315 41.88 22.22 27.96
CA ALA A 315 42.24 22.94 26.74
C ALA A 315 42.33 22.00 25.53
N SER A 316 43.03 20.86 25.66
CA SER A 316 43.15 19.85 24.61
C SER A 316 41.80 19.26 24.19
N GLN A 317 40.93 18.89 25.14
CA GLN A 317 39.59 18.40 24.84
C GLN A 317 38.71 19.47 24.16
N LYS A 318 38.87 20.75 24.50
CA LYS A 318 38.15 21.85 23.82
C LYS A 318 38.62 22.04 22.38
N GLU A 319 39.91 21.85 22.11
CA GLU A 319 40.48 21.95 20.76
C GLU A 319 40.04 20.76 19.87
N GLU A 320 40.02 19.55 20.43
CA GLU A 320 39.50 18.33 19.79
C GLU A 320 37.99 18.44 19.50
N LEU A 321 37.18 18.86 20.48
CA LEU A 321 35.74 19.10 20.30
C LEU A 321 35.44 20.25 19.31
N ALA A 322 36.31 21.26 19.21
CA ALA A 322 36.18 22.32 18.22
C ALA A 322 36.45 21.77 16.80
N THR A 323 37.47 20.92 16.65
CA THR A 323 37.81 20.30 15.36
C THR A 323 36.73 19.32 14.89
N LEU A 324 36.18 18.51 15.79
CA LEU A 324 35.06 17.60 15.47
C LEU A 324 33.78 18.36 15.08
N ARG A 325 33.51 19.53 15.69
CA ARG A 325 32.40 20.39 15.28
C ARG A 325 32.63 21.01 13.91
N ASP A 326 33.81 21.56 13.64
CA ASP A 326 34.16 22.16 12.35
C ASP A 326 34.06 21.14 11.19
N LEU A 327 34.49 19.89 11.45
CA LEU A 327 34.29 18.76 10.53
C LEU A 327 32.81 18.40 10.33
N ALA A 328 32.01 18.35 11.41
CA ALA A 328 30.58 18.05 11.31
C ALA A 328 29.80 19.14 10.57
N ASP A 329 30.11 20.42 10.82
CA ASP A 329 29.50 21.58 10.16
C ASP A 329 29.92 21.64 8.68
N THR A 330 31.17 21.29 8.35
CA THR A 330 31.65 21.17 6.95
C THR A 330 30.94 20.03 6.21
N SER A 331 30.78 18.86 6.83
CA SER A 331 30.03 17.74 6.26
C SER A 331 28.54 18.07 6.08
N MET A 332 27.94 18.82 7.02
CA MET A 332 26.56 19.32 6.90
C MET A 332 26.40 20.28 5.71
N ALA A 333 27.34 21.21 5.52
CA ALA A 333 27.29 22.13 4.37
C ALA A 333 27.35 21.35 3.04
N LYS A 334 28.19 20.31 2.95
CA LYS A 334 28.34 19.50 1.74
C LYS A 334 27.16 18.54 1.48
N VAL A 335 26.50 18.04 2.52
CA VAL A 335 25.22 17.32 2.40
C VAL A 335 24.16 18.22 1.77
N ASN A 336 23.99 19.44 2.27
CA ASN A 336 23.01 20.39 1.73
C ASN A 336 23.31 20.77 0.26
N GLU A 337 24.60 20.96 -0.09
CA GLU A 337 25.01 21.27 -1.47
C GLU A 337 24.67 20.14 -2.46
N LEU A 338 24.80 18.89 -2.03
CA LEU A 338 24.43 17.70 -2.82
C LEU A 338 22.91 17.47 -2.88
N GLU A 339 22.17 17.77 -1.81
CA GLU A 339 20.69 17.77 -1.83
C GLU A 339 20.19 18.82 -2.85
N GLU A 340 20.74 20.04 -2.84
CA GLU A 340 20.44 21.07 -3.86
C GLU A 340 20.89 20.68 -5.28
N GLU A 341 21.93 19.87 -5.46
CA GLU A 341 22.33 19.33 -6.78
C GLU A 341 21.39 18.21 -7.27
N ILE A 342 20.96 17.32 -6.36
CA ILE A 342 20.00 16.25 -6.65
C ILE A 342 18.65 16.83 -7.08
N ASP A 343 18.13 17.83 -6.38
CA ASP A 343 16.86 18.48 -6.73
C ASP A 343 16.96 19.18 -8.11
N ARG A 344 18.06 19.90 -8.38
CA ARG A 344 18.30 20.50 -9.71
C ARG A 344 18.41 19.49 -10.84
N LEU A 345 18.97 18.30 -10.58
CA LEU A 345 19.05 17.22 -11.57
C LEU A 345 17.70 16.54 -11.80
N LEU A 346 16.87 16.42 -10.75
CA LEU A 346 15.49 15.95 -10.85
C LEU A 346 14.62 16.91 -11.69
N ASP A 347 14.68 18.21 -11.41
CA ASP A 347 13.96 19.23 -12.20
C ASP A 347 14.35 19.17 -13.69
N GLN A 348 15.65 19.03 -13.99
CA GLN A 348 16.15 18.91 -15.38
C GLN A 348 15.73 17.61 -16.07
N LEU A 349 15.55 16.52 -15.32
CA LEU A 349 14.98 15.26 -15.81
C LEU A 349 13.50 15.42 -16.11
N GLU A 350 12.71 16.00 -15.18
CA GLU A 350 11.28 16.24 -15.40
C GLU A 350 11.01 17.18 -16.60
N GLU A 351 11.79 18.26 -16.76
CA GLU A 351 11.71 19.13 -17.94
C GLU A 351 12.05 18.36 -19.24
N ARG A 352 13.07 17.50 -19.23
CA ARG A 352 13.50 16.77 -20.43
C ARG A 352 12.56 15.63 -20.79
N ASP A 353 12.00 14.94 -19.81
CA ASP A 353 11.01 13.89 -20.01
C ASP A 353 9.66 14.49 -20.47
N ALA A 354 9.29 15.68 -20.00
CA ALA A 354 8.17 16.44 -20.55
C ALA A 354 8.41 16.86 -22.02
N GLU A 355 9.62 17.32 -22.38
CA GLU A 355 9.97 17.56 -23.79
C GLU A 355 9.92 16.28 -24.65
N LEU A 356 10.36 15.14 -24.09
CA LEU A 356 10.29 13.83 -24.75
C LEU A 356 8.85 13.37 -24.94
N GLU A 357 7.97 13.59 -23.96
CA GLU A 357 6.53 13.35 -24.09
C GLU A 357 5.88 14.25 -25.14
N GLU A 358 6.18 15.55 -25.16
CA GLU A 358 5.61 16.48 -26.15
C GLU A 358 6.06 16.10 -27.58
N LYS A 359 7.35 15.81 -27.77
CA LYS A 359 7.89 15.34 -29.05
C LYS A 359 7.38 13.95 -29.44
N SER A 360 7.08 13.09 -28.46
CA SER A 360 6.38 11.81 -28.68
C SER A 360 4.96 12.07 -29.19
N ARG A 361 4.15 12.87 -28.48
CA ARG A 361 2.77 13.22 -28.90
C ARG A 361 2.72 13.86 -30.28
N ALA A 362 3.69 14.70 -30.63
CA ALA A 362 3.80 15.32 -31.95
C ALA A 362 4.16 14.34 -33.09
N THR A 363 4.64 13.14 -32.78
CA THR A 363 5.09 12.14 -33.76
C THR A 363 4.28 10.85 -33.75
N THR A 364 3.34 10.70 -32.81
CA THR A 364 2.39 9.57 -32.69
C THR A 364 1.04 9.82 -33.36
N SER A 365 1.02 10.48 -34.53
CA SER A 365 -0.17 10.53 -35.41
C SER A 365 0.00 9.70 -36.69
N PRO A 366 0.05 8.36 -36.65
CA PRO A 366 -0.21 7.55 -37.83
C PRO A 366 -1.69 7.65 -38.24
N PRO A 367 -2.03 7.69 -39.54
CA PRO A 367 -3.41 7.58 -39.99
C PRO A 367 -3.96 6.19 -39.68
N GLY A 368 -5.07 6.12 -38.94
CA GLY A 368 -5.84 4.88 -38.80
C GLY A 368 -5.48 3.97 -37.63
N LEU A 369 -4.83 4.47 -36.57
CA LEU A 369 -5.12 3.92 -35.25
C LEU A 369 -6.50 4.43 -34.84
N ILE A 370 -7.43 3.49 -34.69
CA ILE A 370 -8.72 3.68 -34.03
C ILE A 370 -8.42 4.33 -32.67
N GLU A 371 -9.01 5.50 -32.40
CA GLU A 371 -9.06 6.04 -31.03
C GLU A 371 -9.51 4.90 -30.12
N SER A 372 -8.77 4.60 -29.03
CA SER A 372 -9.16 3.56 -28.06
C SER A 372 -10.66 3.67 -27.84
N PRO A 373 -11.44 2.63 -28.20
CA PRO A 373 -12.85 2.81 -28.52
C PRO A 373 -13.51 3.53 -27.35
N ILE A 374 -14.11 4.69 -27.62
CA ILE A 374 -14.89 5.40 -26.62
C ILE A 374 -15.85 4.34 -26.08
N VAL A 375 -15.71 3.98 -24.81
CA VAL A 375 -16.46 2.88 -24.20
C VAL A 375 -17.87 3.40 -23.94
N VAL A 376 -18.63 3.55 -25.02
CA VAL A 376 -20.02 4.00 -25.00
C VAL A 376 -20.89 2.79 -24.69
N THR A 377 -20.95 2.43 -23.42
CA THR A 377 -22.08 1.67 -22.90
C THR A 377 -23.27 2.62 -22.78
N ASP A 378 -24.28 2.45 -23.64
CA ASP A 378 -25.59 3.12 -23.61
C ASP A 378 -25.57 4.65 -23.38
N GLY A 379 -24.61 5.34 -24.00
CA GLY A 379 -24.56 6.81 -24.07
C GLY A 379 -23.85 7.52 -22.91
N VAL A 380 -23.04 6.80 -22.12
CA VAL A 380 -22.14 7.38 -21.12
C VAL A 380 -20.71 7.40 -21.65
N ASP A 381 -20.03 8.56 -21.60
CA ASP A 381 -18.58 8.63 -21.81
C ASP A 381 -17.86 8.29 -20.50
N VAL A 382 -17.45 7.03 -20.39
CA VAL A 382 -16.69 6.48 -19.27
C VAL A 382 -15.45 7.33 -18.92
N ASN A 383 -14.78 7.92 -19.91
CA ASN A 383 -13.61 8.76 -19.66
C ASN A 383 -13.97 10.10 -19.02
N GLN A 384 -15.18 10.61 -19.29
CA GLN A 384 -15.69 11.84 -18.69
C GLN A 384 -16.12 11.61 -17.23
N GLU A 385 -16.80 10.49 -16.93
CA GLU A 385 -17.14 10.12 -15.56
C GLU A 385 -15.90 9.77 -14.73
N ALA A 386 -14.93 9.04 -15.29
CA ALA A 386 -13.67 8.72 -14.61
C ALA A 386 -12.87 9.97 -14.21
N ARG A 387 -12.82 10.99 -15.08
CA ARG A 387 -12.20 12.29 -14.78
C ARG A 387 -12.98 13.07 -13.73
N SER A 388 -14.30 13.17 -13.87
CA SER A 388 -15.18 13.83 -12.90
C SER A 388 -15.07 13.21 -11.50
N TYR A 389 -14.97 11.88 -11.42
CA TYR A 389 -14.75 11.15 -10.17
C TYR A 389 -13.33 11.36 -9.61
N ALA A 390 -12.29 11.39 -10.46
CA ALA A 390 -10.94 11.69 -10.03
C ALA A 390 -10.83 13.10 -9.42
N ASP A 391 -11.38 14.12 -10.09
CA ASP A 391 -11.42 15.50 -9.61
C ASP A 391 -12.18 15.60 -8.26
N LEU A 392 -13.31 14.89 -8.13
CA LEU A 392 -14.07 14.80 -6.88
C LEU A 392 -13.27 14.13 -5.76
N VAL A 393 -12.47 13.11 -6.05
CA VAL A 393 -11.57 12.47 -5.07
C VAL A 393 -10.44 13.42 -4.67
N GLU A 394 -9.83 14.15 -5.61
CA GLU A 394 -8.83 15.18 -5.27
C GLU A 394 -9.41 16.23 -4.32
N GLU A 395 -10.60 16.76 -4.62
CA GLU A 395 -11.28 17.74 -3.77
C GLU A 395 -11.67 17.16 -2.41
N THR A 396 -12.17 15.92 -2.37
CA THR A 396 -12.55 15.24 -1.12
C THR A 396 -11.34 14.99 -0.22
N VAL A 397 -10.23 14.48 -0.76
CA VAL A 397 -8.99 14.25 0.00
C VAL A 397 -8.41 15.58 0.48
N ARG A 398 -8.37 16.61 -0.38
CA ARG A 398 -7.95 17.97 -0.01
C ARG A 398 -8.81 18.54 1.11
N ALA A 399 -10.14 18.36 1.08
CA ALA A 399 -11.05 18.80 2.12
C ALA A 399 -10.82 18.06 3.45
N GLN A 400 -10.71 16.72 3.44
CA GLN A 400 -10.45 15.91 4.64
C GLN A 400 -9.10 16.26 5.32
N LEU A 401 -8.07 16.56 4.51
CA LEU A 401 -6.77 17.04 4.99
C LEU A 401 -6.88 18.41 5.68
N MET A 402 -7.70 19.32 5.14
CA MET A 402 -7.96 20.64 5.74
C MET A 402 -8.78 20.55 7.03
N ASP A 403 -9.84 19.73 7.05
CA ASP A 403 -10.64 19.42 8.25
C ASP A 403 -9.74 18.88 9.38
N THR A 404 -8.79 18.01 9.05
CA THR A 404 -7.82 17.46 10.00
C THR A 404 -6.94 18.56 10.59
N ILE A 405 -6.45 19.50 9.76
CA ILE A 405 -5.66 20.66 10.21
C ILE A 405 -6.49 21.59 11.12
N GLU A 406 -7.78 21.78 10.84
CA GLU A 406 -8.68 22.57 11.69
C GLU A 406 -8.91 21.91 13.07
N VAL A 407 -9.12 20.59 13.10
CA VAL A 407 -9.25 19.82 14.34
C VAL A 407 -7.94 19.82 15.14
N GLU A 408 -6.78 19.66 14.50
CA GLU A 408 -5.45 19.77 15.13
C GLU A 408 -5.22 21.16 15.73
N ALA A 409 -5.45 22.21 14.95
CA ALA A 409 -5.25 23.59 15.39
C ALA A 409 -6.14 23.92 16.60
N THR A 410 -7.40 23.46 16.57
CA THR A 410 -8.35 23.60 17.69
C THR A 410 -7.85 22.84 18.92
N SER A 411 -7.49 21.56 18.78
CA SER A 411 -7.02 20.73 19.90
C SER A 411 -5.69 21.25 20.49
N TYR A 412 -4.82 21.84 19.67
CA TYR A 412 -3.58 22.49 20.13
C TYR A 412 -3.88 23.73 20.99
N ILE A 413 -4.83 24.58 20.56
CA ILE A 413 -5.23 25.75 21.35
C ILE A 413 -5.94 25.33 22.64
N ASP A 414 -6.75 24.28 22.63
CA ASP A 414 -7.38 23.76 23.85
C ASP A 414 -6.36 23.15 24.83
N GLU A 415 -5.33 22.44 24.36
CA GLU A 415 -4.21 22.01 25.21
C GLU A 415 -3.45 23.21 25.82
N GLN A 416 -3.21 24.27 25.03
CA GLN A 416 -2.55 25.49 25.52
C GLN A 416 -3.40 26.21 26.58
N ASP A 417 -4.70 26.37 26.33
CA ASP A 417 -5.63 27.04 27.25
C ASP A 417 -5.78 26.23 28.55
N LYS A 418 -5.81 24.89 28.47
CA LYS A 418 -5.76 24.02 29.63
C LYS A 418 -4.46 24.18 30.44
N ARG A 419 -3.30 24.20 29.78
CA ARG A 419 -2.00 24.42 30.45
C ARG A 419 -1.94 25.81 31.11
N LEU A 420 -2.48 26.85 30.48
CA LEU A 420 -2.56 28.19 31.06
C LEU A 420 -3.44 28.21 32.32
N VAL A 421 -4.57 27.48 32.33
CA VAL A 421 -5.42 27.32 33.53
C VAL A 421 -4.72 26.52 34.63
N GLU A 422 -4.02 25.44 34.29
CA GLU A 422 -3.24 24.63 35.23
C GLU A 422 -2.06 25.44 35.82
N GLN A 423 -1.36 26.24 35.02
CA GLN A 423 -0.28 27.14 35.45
C GLN A 423 -0.82 28.31 36.30
N ALA A 424 -1.96 28.90 35.94
CA ALA A 424 -2.64 29.91 36.77
C ALA A 424 -3.12 29.35 38.12
N SER A 425 -3.29 28.03 38.22
CA SER A 425 -3.65 27.33 39.46
C SER A 425 -2.42 26.93 40.31
N GLY A 426 -1.20 27.07 39.78
CA GLY A 426 0.04 26.56 40.39
C GLY A 426 1.15 27.60 40.48
N ASP A 427 1.04 28.53 41.41
CA ASP A 427 2.09 29.46 41.89
C ASP A 427 2.90 30.25 40.83
N ALA A 428 2.37 30.40 39.61
CA ALA A 428 2.93 31.22 38.54
C ALA A 428 2.77 32.73 38.85
N ARG A 429 3.72 33.29 39.59
CA ARG A 429 3.72 34.68 40.05
C ARG A 429 4.72 35.51 39.24
N LYS A 430 4.40 36.79 38.96
CA LYS A 430 5.36 37.79 38.40
C LYS A 430 6.57 38.07 39.32
N THR A 431 6.55 37.53 40.53
CA THR A 431 7.52 37.73 41.61
C THR A 431 7.61 36.46 42.45
N THR A 432 8.76 36.19 43.07
CA THR A 432 8.82 35.32 44.26
C THR A 432 9.37 36.15 45.40
N ASP A 433 8.59 36.27 46.47
CA ASP A 433 8.85 37.17 47.60
C ASP A 433 10.29 37.10 48.12
N GLY A 434 11.06 38.17 47.94
CA GLY A 434 12.46 38.24 48.37
C GLY A 434 13.48 37.47 47.50
N VAL A 435 13.05 36.87 46.38
CA VAL A 435 13.88 36.08 45.44
C VAL A 435 14.04 36.80 44.11
N TYR A 436 12.95 37.10 43.38
CA TYR A 436 12.99 37.81 42.10
C TYR A 436 11.69 38.60 41.85
N TYR A 437 11.78 39.63 41.00
CA TYR A 437 10.63 40.42 40.54
C TYR A 437 10.85 40.84 39.07
N PHE A 438 9.79 40.86 38.26
CA PHE A 438 9.78 41.62 37.00
C PHE A 438 9.26 43.04 37.22
N VAL A 439 9.95 44.03 36.63
CA VAL A 439 9.56 45.44 36.70
C VAL A 439 8.64 45.79 35.52
N GLY A 440 7.34 45.90 35.79
CA GLY A 440 6.29 46.19 34.80
C GLY A 440 5.54 44.95 34.31
N ASP A 441 4.68 45.12 33.31
CA ASP A 441 4.01 44.00 32.64
C ASP A 441 4.96 43.30 31.67
N VAL A 442 4.96 41.97 31.69
CA VAL A 442 5.75 41.14 30.79
C VAL A 442 4.92 40.83 29.56
N ARG A 443 5.10 41.56 28.46
CA ARG A 443 4.28 41.41 27.23
C ARG A 443 5.11 40.97 26.02
N PRO A 444 4.53 40.32 24.99
CA PRO A 444 5.27 39.97 23.78
C PRO A 444 5.82 41.21 23.08
N SER A 445 6.98 41.08 22.42
CA SER A 445 7.65 42.17 21.71
C SER A 445 8.05 43.37 22.59
N THR A 446 8.11 43.20 23.91
CA THR A 446 8.56 44.24 24.85
C THR A 446 9.91 43.87 25.47
N ARG A 447 10.59 44.88 26.03
CA ARG A 447 11.79 44.67 26.84
C ARG A 447 11.45 44.99 28.30
N VAL A 448 11.64 44.03 29.18
CA VAL A 448 11.34 44.11 30.61
C VAL A 448 12.60 44.00 31.44
N ARG A 449 12.52 44.37 32.72
CA ARG A 449 13.65 44.19 33.65
C ARG A 449 13.35 43.11 34.66
N LEU A 450 14.29 42.18 34.81
CA LEU A 450 14.28 41.13 35.81
C LEU A 450 15.25 41.54 36.92
N ILE A 451 14.76 41.63 38.16
CA ILE A 451 15.58 41.78 39.35
C ILE A 451 15.63 40.49 40.16
N TYR A 452 16.79 40.18 40.73
CA TYR A 452 17.07 38.97 41.49
C TYR A 452 17.87 39.30 42.75
N ASN A 453 17.51 38.68 43.87
CA ASN A 453 18.26 38.78 45.12
C ASN A 453 19.34 37.70 45.15
N ARG A 454 20.60 38.11 45.28
CA ARG A 454 21.71 37.17 45.45
C ARG A 454 21.76 36.52 46.83
N GLU A 455 21.02 37.04 47.82
CA GLU A 455 20.96 36.50 49.18
C GLU A 455 19.90 35.38 49.35
N THR A 456 19.53 34.69 48.26
CA THR A 456 18.68 33.48 48.31
C THR A 456 19.40 32.31 48.99
N THR A 457 18.68 31.21 49.23
CA THR A 457 19.23 29.95 49.77
C THR A 457 20.05 29.15 48.75
N SER A 458 20.54 29.79 47.69
CA SER A 458 21.32 29.15 46.62
C SER A 458 22.78 28.85 47.05
N ARG A 459 23.45 28.00 46.26
CA ARG A 459 24.87 27.68 46.45
C ARG A 459 25.82 28.63 45.70
N MET A 460 25.30 29.72 45.13
CA MET A 460 26.09 30.68 44.36
C MET A 460 27.12 31.39 45.24
N SER A 461 28.30 31.65 44.68
CA SER A 461 29.32 32.50 45.32
C SER A 461 28.74 33.87 45.67
N ARG A 462 29.15 34.42 46.82
CA ARG A 462 28.80 35.80 47.22
C ARG A 462 29.65 36.86 46.51
N ASP A 463 30.82 36.47 46.01
CA ASP A 463 31.73 37.30 45.23
C ASP A 463 31.67 36.96 43.73
N GLY A 464 31.70 37.97 42.86
CA GLY A 464 31.74 37.80 41.39
C GLY A 464 30.49 38.25 40.64
N GLN A 465 30.49 38.06 39.32
CA GLN A 465 29.42 38.45 38.39
C GLN A 465 28.21 37.49 38.47
N VAL A 466 26.98 38.02 38.33
CA VAL A 466 25.74 37.23 38.20
C VAL A 466 25.25 37.22 36.75
N PHE A 467 24.68 36.10 36.32
CA PHE A 467 24.05 35.94 35.01
C PHE A 467 22.64 35.37 35.15
N ALA A 468 21.68 35.89 34.38
CA ALA A 468 20.40 35.25 34.13
C ALA A 468 20.48 34.46 32.82
N HIS A 469 20.04 33.21 32.82
CA HIS A 469 19.84 32.42 31.60
C HIS A 469 18.34 32.36 31.35
N VAL A 470 17.89 32.79 30.18
CA VAL A 470 16.48 32.99 29.87
C VAL A 470 16.08 32.22 28.61
N GLY A 471 14.96 31.52 28.67
CA GLY A 471 14.28 30.86 27.55
C GLY A 471 12.80 31.24 27.50
N PHE A 472 12.10 30.76 26.48
CA PHE A 472 10.68 31.04 26.27
C PHE A 472 9.92 29.79 25.83
N ASN A 473 8.66 29.69 26.24
CA ASN A 473 7.72 28.60 25.92
C ASN A 473 8.28 27.20 26.22
N GLY A 474 8.76 26.99 27.44
CA GLY A 474 9.43 25.75 27.87
C GLY A 474 10.78 25.54 27.18
N TRP A 475 11.59 26.60 27.06
CA TRP A 475 12.89 26.61 26.36
C TRP A 475 12.81 26.27 24.84
N SER A 476 11.62 26.29 24.23
CA SER A 476 11.40 25.88 22.83
C SER A 476 11.28 27.04 21.82
N LEU A 477 11.02 28.26 22.27
CA LEU A 477 10.89 29.44 21.42
C LEU A 477 12.20 30.23 21.35
N GLY A 478 12.94 30.05 20.25
CA GLY A 478 14.18 30.76 19.96
C GLY A 478 15.39 30.21 20.72
N VAL A 479 16.52 30.92 20.62
CA VAL A 479 17.77 30.55 21.31
C VAL A 479 17.77 31.15 22.72
N SER A 480 18.09 30.33 23.73
CA SER A 480 18.20 30.81 25.11
C SER A 480 19.34 31.81 25.26
N LYS A 481 19.11 32.87 26.04
CA LYS A 481 20.06 33.99 26.22
C LYS A 481 20.68 33.94 27.62
N LYS A 482 22.01 33.90 27.70
CA LYS A 482 22.76 34.19 28.93
C LYS A 482 23.06 35.70 29.00
N ILE A 483 22.50 36.36 30.00
CA ILE A 483 22.51 37.82 30.17
C ILE A 483 23.27 38.17 31.46
N GLY A 484 24.30 39.01 31.37
CA GLY A 484 24.99 39.52 32.55
C GLY A 484 24.10 40.51 33.32
N MET A 485 23.91 40.29 34.62
CA MET A 485 23.17 41.20 35.49
C MET A 485 24.11 42.25 36.12
N THR A 486 23.62 43.44 36.45
CA THR A 486 24.39 44.46 37.18
C THR A 486 23.84 44.64 38.61
N PRO A 487 24.66 45.05 39.60
CA PRO A 487 24.16 45.38 40.93
C PRO A 487 23.12 46.52 40.85
N LEU A 488 21.98 46.37 41.52
CA LEU A 488 20.93 47.38 41.56
C LEU A 488 21.32 48.50 42.54
N ALA A 489 21.54 49.71 42.03
CA ALA A 489 21.93 50.86 42.85
C ALA A 489 20.90 51.18 43.96
N HIS A 490 21.35 51.75 45.08
CA HIS A 490 20.48 52.02 46.25
C HIS A 490 19.42 53.11 46.01
N ASP A 491 19.63 53.99 45.03
CA ASP A 491 18.75 55.07 44.59
C ASP A 491 17.97 54.74 43.29
N ALA A 492 18.09 53.50 42.79
CA ALA A 492 17.40 53.05 41.60
C ALA A 492 15.87 52.95 41.85
N LYS A 493 15.07 53.52 40.94
CA LYS A 493 13.58 53.56 41.06
C LYS A 493 12.94 52.17 41.06
N GLU A 494 13.63 51.21 40.47
CA GLU A 494 13.23 49.80 40.41
C GLU A 494 13.21 49.16 41.81
N ARG A 495 13.83 49.80 42.82
CA ARG A 495 13.73 49.38 44.22
C ARG A 495 12.38 49.66 44.86
N ASP A 496 11.58 50.61 44.34
CA ASP A 496 10.26 50.93 44.91
C ASP A 496 9.19 49.85 44.63
N ILE A 497 9.54 48.78 43.90
CA ILE A 497 8.63 47.68 43.55
C ILE A 497 8.17 46.84 44.75
N ASP A 498 9.01 46.69 45.78
CA ASP A 498 8.69 46.01 47.03
C ASP A 498 9.63 46.54 48.13
N HIS A 499 9.11 46.77 49.35
CA HIS A 499 9.90 47.15 50.52
C HIS A 499 11.12 46.25 50.78
N ARG A 500 11.07 44.96 50.43
CA ARG A 500 12.20 44.03 50.54
C ARG A 500 13.32 44.33 49.54
N VAL A 501 12.97 44.86 48.36
CA VAL A 501 13.93 45.29 47.33
C VAL A 501 14.52 46.66 47.69
N ARG A 502 13.72 47.53 48.30
CA ARG A 502 14.16 48.84 48.78
C ARG A 502 15.09 48.76 49.99
N ASP A 503 14.67 48.03 51.02
CA ASP A 503 15.23 48.17 52.37
C ASP A 503 16.17 47.01 52.77
N GLN A 504 16.25 45.93 51.98
CA GLN A 504 16.97 44.68 52.32
C GLN A 504 17.62 44.03 51.07
N GLY A 505 18.46 43.01 51.26
CA GLY A 505 18.95 42.12 50.19
C GLY A 505 20.05 42.69 49.26
N SER A 506 20.71 41.79 48.53
CA SER A 506 21.73 42.11 47.51
C SER A 506 21.14 41.92 46.12
N TRP A 507 20.51 42.98 45.60
CA TRP A 507 19.73 42.91 44.36
C TRP A 507 20.58 43.19 43.11
N TRP A 508 20.31 42.42 42.06
CA TRP A 508 20.92 42.52 40.73
C TRP A 508 19.82 42.64 39.68
N ILE A 509 20.09 43.33 38.57
CA ILE A 509 19.12 43.65 37.50
C ILE A 509 19.67 43.32 36.11
N CYS A 510 18.81 42.85 35.20
CA CYS A 510 19.10 42.83 33.76
C CYS A 510 17.86 43.17 32.93
N GLU A 511 18.07 43.58 31.68
CA GLU A 511 17.00 43.68 30.68
C GLU A 511 16.83 42.35 29.92
N VAL A 512 15.58 41.94 29.73
CA VAL A 512 15.15 40.75 29.00
C VAL A 512 14.24 41.19 27.87
N GLU A 513 14.56 40.80 26.64
CA GLU A 513 13.70 41.00 25.47
C GLU A 513 12.75 39.82 25.32
N ILE A 514 11.45 40.09 25.37
CA ILE A 514 10.40 39.09 25.20
C ILE A 514 10.06 38.98 23.71
N PRO A 515 10.32 37.85 23.04
CA PRO A 515 10.09 37.74 21.60
C PRO A 515 8.59 37.71 21.25
N PRO A 516 8.22 38.02 20.00
CA PRO A 516 6.87 37.78 19.51
C PRO A 516 6.48 36.31 19.67
N GLY A 517 5.28 36.05 20.19
CA GLY A 517 4.78 34.67 20.40
C GLY A 517 5.23 33.98 21.69
N ALA A 518 5.97 34.66 22.57
CA ALA A 518 6.22 34.15 23.92
C ALA A 518 4.93 34.19 24.78
N SER A 519 4.61 33.06 25.40
CA SER A 519 3.55 32.90 26.43
C SER A 519 4.12 32.68 27.83
N THR A 520 5.35 32.15 27.94
CA THR A 520 6.10 32.02 29.21
C THR A 520 7.56 32.44 29.04
N VAL A 521 8.16 32.86 30.15
CA VAL A 521 9.59 33.13 30.30
C VAL A 521 10.15 32.14 31.32
N GLU A 522 11.01 31.23 30.88
CA GLU A 522 11.78 30.34 31.74
C GLU A 522 13.12 31.01 32.08
N PHE A 523 13.58 30.92 33.32
CA PHE A 523 14.90 31.43 33.68
C PHE A 523 15.55 30.76 34.89
N VAL A 524 16.88 30.79 34.90
CA VAL A 524 17.73 30.38 36.03
C VAL A 524 18.87 31.38 36.20
N PHE A 525 19.43 31.48 37.40
CA PHE A 525 20.57 32.36 37.67
C PHE A 525 21.85 31.55 37.84
N SER A 526 22.99 32.12 37.47
CA SER A 526 24.30 31.53 37.78
C SER A 526 25.33 32.58 38.18
N ASP A 527 26.36 32.16 38.91
CA ASP A 527 27.55 32.99 39.12
C ASP A 527 28.59 32.79 37.98
N ALA A 528 29.75 33.44 38.12
CA ALA A 528 30.87 33.32 37.19
C ALA A 528 31.58 31.95 37.25
N ASN A 529 31.39 31.17 38.31
CA ASN A 529 32.02 29.87 38.52
C ASN A 529 31.13 28.71 38.06
N GLY A 530 29.91 28.99 37.60
CA GLY A 530 28.97 27.98 37.10
C GLY A 530 28.09 27.34 38.17
N PHE A 531 28.00 27.90 39.39
CA PHE A 531 26.96 27.51 40.34
C PHE A 531 25.64 28.18 39.97
N TYR A 532 24.54 27.42 40.04
CA TYR A 532 23.21 27.88 39.64
C TYR A 532 22.26 28.04 40.83
N ASP A 533 21.37 29.03 40.73
CA ASP A 533 20.06 29.04 41.39
C ASP A 533 18.98 28.72 40.34
N ASN A 534 18.52 27.47 40.33
CA ASN A 534 17.52 26.94 39.41
C ASN A 534 16.26 26.47 40.14
N ASN A 535 15.89 27.13 41.24
CA ASN A 535 14.67 26.82 42.00
C ASN A 535 14.58 25.35 42.44
N SER A 536 15.70 24.79 42.92
CA SER A 536 15.83 23.37 43.28
C SER A 536 15.53 22.39 42.13
N GLY A 537 15.98 22.71 40.92
CA GLY A 537 15.79 21.88 39.71
C GLY A 537 14.42 21.99 39.05
N LYS A 538 13.69 23.09 39.28
CA LYS A 538 12.37 23.36 38.67
C LYS A 538 12.34 24.56 37.71
N ASP A 539 13.46 25.29 37.64
CA ASP A 539 13.58 26.61 37.03
C ASP A 539 12.62 27.66 37.62
N TYR A 540 12.83 28.93 37.29
CA TYR A 540 11.86 29.99 37.54
C TYR A 540 11.04 30.24 36.28
N HIS A 541 9.77 30.58 36.46
CA HIS A 541 8.80 30.77 35.38
C HIS A 541 8.03 32.07 35.62
N CYS A 542 7.89 32.90 34.59
CA CYS A 542 6.98 34.04 34.59
C CYS A 542 6.04 33.95 33.37
N PRO A 543 4.71 34.03 33.54
CA PRO A 543 3.80 34.14 32.40
C PRO A 543 4.02 35.46 31.66
N VAL A 544 3.81 35.44 30.34
CA VAL A 544 3.77 36.63 29.49
C VAL A 544 2.31 37.04 29.30
N ASP A 545 1.98 38.27 29.66
CA ASP A 545 0.70 38.93 29.37
C ASP A 545 0.55 39.16 27.85
N VAL A 546 0.16 38.11 27.14
CA VAL A 546 -0.44 38.22 25.81
C VAL A 546 -1.77 38.96 25.92
N GLU A 547 -1.87 40.14 25.29
CA GLU A 547 -3.19 40.76 25.09
C GLU A 547 -4.07 39.77 24.30
N ASN A 548 -5.24 39.44 24.86
CA ASN A 548 -6.08 38.34 24.41
C ASN A 548 -6.48 38.48 22.94
N LEU A 549 -5.73 37.85 22.04
CA LEU A 549 -6.28 37.39 20.77
C LEU A 549 -7.41 36.39 21.10
N PRO A 550 -8.65 36.63 20.66
CA PRO A 550 -9.75 35.69 20.84
C PRO A 550 -9.35 34.27 20.44
N ARG A 551 -9.88 33.25 21.16
CA ARG A 551 -9.59 31.83 20.89
C ARG A 551 -9.72 31.50 19.40
N GLU A 552 -10.77 32.00 18.76
CA GLU A 552 -11.03 31.89 17.32
C GLU A 552 -9.88 32.43 16.47
N HIS A 553 -9.39 33.65 16.72
CA HIS A 553 -8.25 34.20 15.98
C HIS A 553 -6.95 33.40 16.18
N ARG A 554 -6.72 32.84 17.38
CA ARG A 554 -5.57 31.95 17.64
C ARG A 554 -5.68 30.64 16.87
N ILE A 555 -6.89 30.08 16.78
CA ILE A 555 -7.19 28.90 15.94
C ILE A 555 -6.98 29.24 14.46
N SER A 556 -7.62 30.27 13.92
CA SER A 556 -7.49 30.66 12.50
C SER A 556 -6.04 30.97 12.09
N ALA A 557 -5.27 31.63 12.96
CA ALA A 557 -3.85 31.88 12.72
C ALA A 557 -3.03 30.58 12.70
N ARG A 558 -3.36 29.61 13.56
CA ARG A 558 -2.69 28.30 13.58
C ARG A 558 -3.07 27.43 12.38
N ILE A 559 -4.36 27.38 12.01
CA ILE A 559 -4.85 26.73 10.78
C ILE A 559 -4.05 27.26 9.61
N LYS A 560 -4.04 28.58 9.39
CA LYS A 560 -3.31 29.20 8.28
C LYS A 560 -1.83 28.82 8.26
N ALA A 561 -1.14 28.87 9.40
CA ALA A 561 0.28 28.53 9.48
C ALA A 561 0.56 27.04 9.19
N GLU A 562 -0.33 26.15 9.60
CA GLU A 562 -0.17 24.70 9.40
C GLU A 562 -0.56 24.29 7.97
N THR A 563 -1.63 24.88 7.40
CA THR A 563 -2.00 24.78 5.98
C THR A 563 -0.86 25.26 5.08
N GLU A 564 -0.22 26.39 5.38
CA GLU A 564 0.90 26.90 4.57
C GLU A 564 2.11 25.95 4.62
N ARG A 565 2.42 25.37 5.80
CA ARG A 565 3.50 24.38 5.98
C ARG A 565 3.23 23.05 5.26
N ARG A 566 1.98 22.62 5.19
CA ARG A 566 1.59 21.31 4.65
C ARG A 566 1.04 21.40 3.22
N ARG A 567 0.93 22.59 2.61
CA ARG A 567 0.30 22.79 1.28
C ARG A 567 0.77 21.78 0.25
N ASP A 568 2.07 21.63 0.09
CA ASP A 568 2.63 20.79 -0.98
C ASP A 568 2.42 19.30 -0.70
N ALA A 569 2.42 18.89 0.57
CA ALA A 569 2.08 17.52 0.97
C ALA A 569 0.58 17.24 0.76
N ILE A 570 -0.31 18.20 1.08
CA ILE A 570 -1.75 18.10 0.83
C ILE A 570 -2.01 17.94 -0.66
N GLU A 571 -1.39 18.78 -1.49
CA GLU A 571 -1.61 18.78 -2.93
C GLU A 571 -0.97 17.56 -3.62
N LYS A 572 0.20 17.09 -3.16
CA LYS A 572 0.80 15.81 -3.59
C LYS A 572 -0.05 14.60 -3.16
N CYS A 573 -0.71 14.66 -2.00
CA CYS A 573 -1.64 13.61 -1.56
C CYS A 573 -2.92 13.61 -2.41
N ALA A 574 -3.59 14.76 -2.54
CA ALA A 574 -4.79 14.92 -3.37
C ALA A 574 -4.55 14.47 -4.82
N LYS A 575 -3.46 14.90 -5.47
CA LYS A 575 -3.13 14.48 -6.84
C LYS A 575 -2.77 13.01 -7.00
N ARG A 576 -2.15 12.38 -6.00
CA ARG A 576 -1.94 10.92 -6.00
C ARG A 576 -3.27 10.19 -5.91
N ALA A 577 -4.16 10.61 -5.02
CA ALA A 577 -5.50 10.07 -4.88
C ALA A 577 -6.34 10.27 -6.15
N GLY A 578 -6.28 11.43 -6.81
CA GLY A 578 -6.94 11.69 -8.09
C GLY A 578 -6.43 10.79 -9.21
N LYS A 579 -5.10 10.69 -9.39
CA LYS A 579 -4.49 9.78 -10.37
C LYS A 579 -4.86 8.31 -10.12
N ARG A 580 -4.85 7.86 -8.86
CA ARG A 580 -5.29 6.50 -8.48
C ARG A 580 -6.78 6.31 -8.75
N ALA A 581 -7.63 7.25 -8.35
CA ALA A 581 -9.06 7.25 -8.61
C ALA A 581 -9.40 7.18 -10.10
N ALA A 582 -8.67 7.90 -10.96
CA ALA A 582 -8.79 7.80 -12.42
C ALA A 582 -8.43 6.39 -12.93
N ARG A 583 -7.26 5.87 -12.53
CA ARG A 583 -6.82 4.50 -12.89
C ARG A 583 -7.81 3.44 -12.41
N HIS A 584 -8.36 3.61 -11.21
CA HIS A 584 -9.33 2.70 -10.61
C HIS A 584 -10.71 2.83 -11.24
N ALA A 585 -11.11 4.01 -11.70
CA ALA A 585 -12.33 4.18 -12.49
C ALA A 585 -12.19 3.52 -13.87
N GLU A 586 -11.03 3.64 -14.54
CA GLU A 586 -10.71 2.94 -15.78
C GLU A 586 -10.67 1.41 -15.61
N MET A 587 -10.02 0.92 -14.55
CA MET A 587 -10.02 -0.51 -14.20
C MET A 587 -11.42 -1.00 -13.84
N ARG A 588 -12.21 -0.24 -13.06
CA ARG A 588 -13.61 -0.58 -12.74
C ARG A 588 -14.49 -0.57 -13.97
N ALA A 589 -14.32 0.36 -14.91
CA ALA A 589 -15.05 0.36 -16.18
C ALA A 589 -14.66 -0.83 -17.07
N THR A 590 -13.37 -1.19 -17.12
CA THR A 590 -12.92 -2.39 -17.83
C THR A 590 -13.49 -3.67 -17.21
N ALA A 591 -13.52 -3.76 -15.87
CA ALA A 591 -14.15 -4.86 -15.15
C ALA A 591 -15.67 -4.88 -15.37
N LEU A 592 -16.32 -3.72 -15.42
CA LEU A 592 -17.76 -3.55 -15.69
C LEU A 592 -18.13 -4.01 -17.11
N VAL A 593 -17.34 -3.65 -18.12
CA VAL A 593 -17.55 -4.13 -19.51
C VAL A 593 -17.44 -5.65 -19.55
N ARG A 594 -16.40 -6.24 -18.95
CA ARG A 594 -16.23 -7.69 -18.87
C ARG A 594 -17.37 -8.36 -18.08
N ALA A 595 -17.82 -7.74 -16.99
CA ALA A 595 -18.96 -8.21 -16.21
C ALA A 595 -20.27 -8.13 -17.00
N SER A 596 -20.46 -7.10 -17.82
CA SER A 596 -21.59 -6.94 -18.75
C SER A 596 -21.58 -8.00 -19.84
N GLU A 597 -20.43 -8.25 -20.48
CA GLU A 597 -20.25 -9.32 -21.47
C GLU A 597 -20.52 -10.70 -20.88
N GLY A 598 -20.14 -10.93 -19.62
CA GLY A 598 -20.42 -12.16 -18.87
C GLY A 598 -21.80 -12.23 -18.19
N ALA A 599 -22.53 -11.11 -18.08
CA ALA A 599 -23.73 -11.00 -17.24
C ALA A 599 -24.82 -11.99 -17.66
N ALA A 600 -24.95 -12.23 -18.97
CA ALA A 600 -25.88 -13.19 -19.54
C ALA A 600 -25.64 -14.65 -19.10
N LEU A 601 -24.50 -14.97 -18.46
CA LEU A 601 -24.23 -16.28 -17.85
C LEU A 601 -24.56 -16.33 -16.35
N MET A 602 -24.68 -15.19 -15.68
CA MET A 602 -24.93 -15.11 -14.24
C MET A 602 -26.32 -15.61 -13.85
N ARG A 603 -26.47 -16.06 -12.58
CA ARG A 603 -27.77 -16.42 -11.99
C ARG A 603 -28.71 -15.20 -11.97
N VAL A 604 -28.15 -14.05 -11.62
CA VAL A 604 -28.87 -12.78 -11.44
C VAL A 604 -28.08 -11.71 -12.16
N HIS A 605 -28.75 -10.95 -13.01
CA HIS A 605 -28.21 -9.74 -13.62
C HIS A 605 -29.34 -8.76 -13.91
N THR A 606 -28.99 -7.60 -14.45
CA THR A 606 -29.93 -6.56 -14.84
C THR A 606 -29.68 -6.10 -16.26
N VAL A 607 -30.72 -5.58 -16.92
CA VAL A 607 -30.68 -5.04 -18.28
C VAL A 607 -31.36 -3.66 -18.27
N PRO A 608 -30.64 -2.56 -18.53
CA PRO A 608 -29.18 -2.48 -18.65
C PRO A 608 -28.47 -2.90 -17.34
N TYR A 609 -27.20 -3.31 -17.44
CA TYR A 609 -26.42 -3.78 -16.28
C TYR A 609 -26.24 -2.69 -15.21
N GLN A 610 -26.07 -1.44 -15.65
CA GLN A 610 -26.21 -0.25 -14.81
C GLN A 610 -27.52 0.45 -15.15
N GLY A 611 -28.40 0.57 -14.17
CA GLY A 611 -29.67 1.29 -14.34
C GLY A 611 -29.43 2.79 -14.38
N LYS A 612 -30.34 3.54 -15.01
CA LYS A 612 -30.33 5.01 -14.99
C LYS A 612 -31.47 5.53 -14.11
N ALA A 613 -31.17 6.47 -13.23
CA ALA A 613 -32.18 7.11 -12.38
C ALA A 613 -33.27 7.78 -13.24
N GLY A 614 -34.54 7.55 -12.90
CA GLY A 614 -35.69 7.96 -13.70
C GLY A 614 -35.96 7.12 -14.96
N GLY A 615 -35.18 6.06 -15.21
CA GLY A 615 -35.38 5.11 -16.30
C GLY A 615 -36.06 3.79 -15.87
N GLU A 616 -36.05 2.80 -16.75
CA GLU A 616 -36.48 1.44 -16.47
C GLU A 616 -35.29 0.48 -16.39
N MET A 617 -35.44 -0.58 -15.60
CA MET A 617 -34.40 -1.60 -15.39
C MET A 617 -35.07 -2.97 -15.26
N THR A 618 -34.63 -3.96 -16.04
CA THR A 618 -35.14 -5.33 -16.00
C THR A 618 -34.23 -6.20 -15.15
N ILE A 619 -34.79 -6.81 -14.11
CA ILE A 619 -34.14 -7.84 -13.29
C ILE A 619 -34.30 -9.18 -14.00
N VAL A 620 -33.20 -9.89 -14.22
CA VAL A 620 -33.16 -11.22 -14.85
C VAL A 620 -32.66 -12.26 -13.84
N TYR A 621 -33.40 -13.35 -13.67
CA TYR A 621 -33.16 -14.40 -12.66
C TYR A 621 -33.19 -15.80 -13.29
N ARG A 622 -32.27 -16.68 -12.88
CA ARG A 622 -32.26 -18.11 -13.20
C ARG A 622 -32.51 -18.94 -11.94
N ALA A 623 -33.66 -19.60 -11.90
CA ALA A 623 -34.04 -20.46 -10.77
C ALA A 623 -33.22 -21.76 -10.70
N GLU A 624 -32.81 -22.31 -11.85
CA GLU A 624 -32.21 -23.64 -11.94
C GLU A 624 -30.95 -23.79 -11.07
N GLY A 625 -30.86 -24.91 -10.35
CA GLY A 625 -29.77 -25.18 -9.41
C GLY A 625 -29.66 -24.20 -8.24
N GLY A 626 -30.66 -23.35 -7.99
CA GLY A 626 -30.68 -22.35 -6.90
C GLY A 626 -31.67 -22.69 -5.78
N PRO A 627 -31.76 -21.85 -4.73
CA PRO A 627 -32.67 -22.04 -3.59
C PRO A 627 -34.15 -22.15 -3.96
N LEU A 628 -34.53 -21.61 -5.13
CA LEU A 628 -35.89 -21.58 -5.66
C LEU A 628 -36.07 -22.44 -6.93
N GLY A 629 -35.13 -23.32 -7.27
CA GLY A 629 -35.14 -24.08 -8.53
C GLY A 629 -36.29 -25.06 -8.74
N ASP A 630 -37.03 -25.39 -7.68
CA ASP A 630 -38.24 -26.22 -7.66
C ASP A 630 -39.53 -25.40 -7.39
N ALA A 631 -39.44 -24.07 -7.28
CA ALA A 631 -40.59 -23.20 -7.05
C ALA A 631 -41.45 -23.06 -8.31
N GLN A 632 -42.78 -23.16 -8.16
CA GLN A 632 -43.71 -23.03 -9.29
C GLN A 632 -43.86 -21.58 -9.77
N ASN A 633 -43.90 -20.65 -8.83
CA ASN A 633 -43.90 -19.22 -9.05
C ASN A 633 -42.71 -18.62 -8.29
N ILE A 634 -42.07 -17.62 -8.88
CA ILE A 634 -41.03 -16.83 -8.23
C ILE A 634 -41.45 -15.37 -8.31
N PHE A 635 -41.33 -14.70 -7.18
CA PHE A 635 -41.64 -13.29 -7.01
C PHE A 635 -40.32 -12.56 -6.67
N CYS A 636 -40.25 -11.28 -7.01
CA CYS A 636 -39.16 -10.39 -6.61
C CYS A 636 -39.74 -9.25 -5.76
N GLU A 637 -39.10 -8.94 -4.64
CA GLU A 637 -39.36 -7.72 -3.87
C GLU A 637 -38.08 -6.90 -3.73
N GLY A 638 -38.20 -5.58 -3.64
CA GLY A 638 -37.05 -4.70 -3.61
C GLY A 638 -37.34 -3.27 -3.16
N SER A 639 -36.26 -2.51 -3.01
CA SER A 639 -36.24 -1.10 -2.62
C SER A 639 -35.00 -0.46 -3.25
N TRP A 640 -34.60 0.69 -2.73
CA TRP A 640 -33.50 1.50 -3.27
C TRP A 640 -32.66 2.06 -2.13
N ASN A 641 -31.45 2.49 -2.46
CA ASN A 641 -30.53 3.18 -1.56
C ASN A 641 -30.23 2.40 -0.26
N ARG A 642 -29.90 1.11 -0.40
CA ARG A 642 -29.55 0.16 0.66
C ARG A 642 -30.72 -0.15 1.61
N TRP A 643 -31.93 -0.25 1.04
CA TRP A 643 -33.24 -0.33 1.70
C TRP A 643 -33.62 0.90 2.55
N ASN A 644 -33.03 2.07 2.30
CA ASN A 644 -33.35 3.31 3.04
C ASN A 644 -34.29 4.26 2.27
N HIS A 645 -34.67 3.93 1.05
CA HIS A 645 -35.56 4.76 0.23
C HIS A 645 -37.04 4.62 0.63
N GLY A 646 -37.81 5.71 0.51
CA GLY A 646 -39.22 5.76 0.94
C GLY A 646 -40.19 4.98 0.04
N ALA A 647 -39.78 4.65 -1.19
CA ALA A 647 -40.51 3.74 -2.08
C ALA A 647 -39.83 2.37 -2.18
N SER A 648 -40.63 1.35 -2.40
CA SER A 648 -40.26 -0.05 -2.64
C SER A 648 -41.11 -0.61 -3.79
N PHE A 649 -40.76 -1.80 -4.28
CA PHE A 649 -41.52 -2.55 -5.27
C PHE A 649 -41.69 -4.01 -4.87
N GLY A 650 -42.75 -4.63 -5.38
CA GLY A 650 -43.09 -6.01 -5.11
C GLY A 650 -43.59 -6.31 -3.67
N PRO A 651 -43.75 -7.59 -3.31
CA PRO A 651 -43.54 -8.78 -4.14
C PRO A 651 -44.30 -8.74 -5.48
N SER A 652 -43.59 -9.03 -6.57
CA SER A 652 -44.14 -9.04 -7.94
C SER A 652 -43.68 -10.28 -8.68
N ILE A 653 -44.62 -10.96 -9.34
CA ILE A 653 -44.35 -12.23 -10.02
C ILE A 653 -43.42 -12.01 -11.21
N MET A 654 -42.38 -12.82 -11.30
CA MET A 654 -41.46 -12.79 -12.43
C MET A 654 -42.07 -13.52 -13.64
N GLN A 655 -41.98 -12.90 -14.80
CA GLN A 655 -42.44 -13.48 -16.07
C GLN A 655 -41.37 -14.36 -16.68
N ARG A 656 -41.70 -15.20 -17.68
CA ARG A 656 -40.66 -15.90 -18.46
C ARG A 656 -40.00 -14.90 -19.41
N GLY A 657 -38.67 -14.89 -19.41
CA GLY A 657 -37.87 -14.07 -20.30
C GLY A 657 -37.73 -14.64 -21.72
N ASP A 658 -37.12 -13.84 -22.60
CA ASP A 658 -36.82 -14.24 -23.98
C ASP A 658 -35.68 -15.27 -24.05
N THR A 659 -34.80 -15.29 -23.05
CA THR A 659 -33.73 -16.29 -22.95
C THR A 659 -34.26 -17.59 -22.31
N PRO A 660 -34.04 -18.77 -22.92
CA PRO A 660 -34.45 -20.04 -22.30
C PRO A 660 -33.91 -20.19 -20.87
N GLY A 661 -34.82 -20.43 -19.92
CA GLY A 661 -34.50 -20.61 -18.50
C GLY A 661 -34.39 -19.34 -17.66
N THR A 662 -34.62 -18.13 -18.22
CA THR A 662 -34.67 -16.89 -17.44
C THR A 662 -36.09 -16.51 -17.02
N LEU A 663 -36.17 -15.80 -15.89
CA LEU A 663 -37.34 -15.11 -15.38
C LEU A 663 -37.04 -13.62 -15.23
N GLU A 664 -38.00 -12.76 -15.58
CA GLU A 664 -37.76 -11.32 -15.79
C GLU A 664 -38.83 -10.44 -15.12
N LEU A 665 -38.40 -9.28 -14.60
CA LEU A 665 -39.26 -8.24 -14.03
C LEU A 665 -38.66 -6.86 -14.33
N THR A 666 -39.38 -6.03 -15.08
CA THR A 666 -39.03 -4.62 -15.32
C THR A 666 -39.59 -3.73 -14.21
N VAL A 667 -38.75 -2.85 -13.67
CA VAL A 667 -39.10 -1.86 -12.64
C VAL A 667 -38.70 -0.45 -13.07
N ASN A 668 -39.45 0.55 -12.58
CA ASN A 668 -39.14 1.96 -12.78
C ASN A 668 -38.21 2.45 -11.66
N VAL A 669 -37.09 3.06 -12.04
CA VAL A 669 -36.02 3.52 -11.15
C VAL A 669 -36.30 4.95 -10.67
N PRO A 670 -36.35 5.24 -9.36
CA PRO A 670 -36.51 6.60 -8.84
C PRO A 670 -35.42 7.57 -9.33
N ALA A 671 -35.74 8.86 -9.38
CA ALA A 671 -34.80 9.90 -9.81
C ALA A 671 -33.69 10.21 -8.79
N ASP A 672 -33.82 9.71 -7.56
CA ASP A 672 -32.90 9.81 -6.42
C ASP A 672 -32.32 8.45 -6.01
N ALA A 673 -32.48 7.41 -6.85
CA ALA A 673 -31.87 6.11 -6.64
C ALA A 673 -30.40 6.09 -7.11
N HIS A 674 -29.52 5.54 -6.28
CA HIS A 674 -28.10 5.26 -6.57
C HIS A 674 -27.80 3.75 -6.59
N VAL A 675 -28.67 2.94 -5.98
CA VAL A 675 -28.61 1.47 -6.00
C VAL A 675 -30.03 0.90 -5.86
N MET A 676 -30.31 -0.17 -6.58
CA MET A 676 -31.50 -1.01 -6.43
C MET A 676 -31.15 -2.19 -5.52
N ASP A 677 -31.99 -2.46 -4.52
CA ASP A 677 -31.85 -3.59 -3.60
C ASP A 677 -33.02 -4.57 -3.82
N PHE A 678 -32.77 -5.87 -3.97
CA PHE A 678 -33.84 -6.82 -4.26
C PHE A 678 -33.51 -8.26 -3.85
N LYS A 679 -34.54 -9.08 -3.70
CA LYS A 679 -34.42 -10.52 -3.43
C LYS A 679 -35.63 -11.29 -3.98
N PHE A 680 -35.45 -12.59 -4.14
CA PHE A 680 -36.46 -13.47 -4.71
C PHE A 680 -37.11 -14.33 -3.64
N LEU A 681 -38.39 -14.65 -3.82
CA LEU A 681 -39.20 -15.46 -2.90
C LEU A 681 -40.19 -16.34 -3.67
N ASN A 682 -40.59 -17.48 -3.11
CA ASN A 682 -41.49 -18.44 -3.76
C ASN A 682 -42.99 -18.13 -3.62
N GLU A 683 -43.34 -17.12 -2.82
CA GLU A 683 -44.69 -16.72 -2.42
C GLU A 683 -44.82 -15.19 -2.46
N ASP A 684 -46.01 -14.68 -2.74
CA ASP A 684 -46.33 -13.24 -2.78
C ASP A 684 -46.60 -12.63 -1.40
N VAL A 685 -46.92 -13.47 -0.40
CA VAL A 685 -47.11 -13.07 1.00
C VAL A 685 -46.21 -13.91 1.88
N ALA A 686 -45.28 -13.25 2.57
CA ALA A 686 -44.31 -13.91 3.44
C ALA A 686 -45.00 -14.73 4.55
N SER A 687 -44.65 -16.01 4.59
CA SER A 687 -45.10 -17.03 5.54
C SER A 687 -43.89 -17.68 6.24
N PRO A 688 -44.08 -18.42 7.35
CA PRO A 688 -43.01 -19.22 7.95
C PRO A 688 -42.45 -20.33 7.03
N GLN A 689 -43.10 -20.60 5.90
CA GLN A 689 -42.69 -21.57 4.89
C GLN A 689 -42.00 -20.92 3.68
N THR A 690 -42.06 -19.59 3.54
CA THR A 690 -41.45 -18.88 2.42
C THR A 690 -39.95 -19.13 2.38
N ARG A 691 -39.47 -19.55 1.20
CA ARG A 691 -38.06 -19.68 0.85
C ARG A 691 -37.64 -18.45 0.08
N TYR A 692 -36.41 -18.03 0.32
CA TYR A 692 -35.83 -16.83 -0.27
C TYR A 692 -34.57 -17.22 -1.06
N ASP A 693 -34.35 -16.58 -2.20
CA ASP A 693 -33.00 -16.35 -2.71
C ASP A 693 -32.65 -14.88 -2.44
N SER A 694 -31.98 -14.68 -1.32
CA SER A 694 -31.49 -13.38 -0.83
C SER A 694 -29.97 -13.30 -0.85
N ASN A 695 -29.31 -14.00 -1.78
CA ASN A 695 -27.85 -13.96 -1.92
C ASN A 695 -27.13 -14.27 -0.59
N ASN A 696 -27.56 -15.33 0.11
CA ASN A 696 -27.13 -15.70 1.47
C ASN A 696 -27.36 -14.60 2.54
N GLY A 697 -28.49 -13.89 2.47
CA GLY A 697 -28.88 -12.88 3.46
C GLY A 697 -28.28 -11.48 3.26
N ALA A 698 -27.51 -11.27 2.19
CA ALA A 698 -27.02 -9.95 1.80
C ALA A 698 -28.06 -9.13 1.02
N ASP A 699 -28.97 -9.83 0.33
CA ASP A 699 -29.76 -9.37 -0.82
C ASP A 699 -28.92 -9.21 -2.11
N TYR A 700 -29.59 -8.98 -3.23
CA TYR A 700 -28.98 -8.61 -4.49
C TYR A 700 -29.01 -7.09 -4.65
N HIS A 701 -27.96 -6.54 -5.25
CA HIS A 701 -27.79 -5.11 -5.44
C HIS A 701 -27.41 -4.84 -6.90
N ALA A 702 -28.03 -3.83 -7.51
CA ALA A 702 -27.67 -3.37 -8.85
C ALA A 702 -27.39 -1.85 -8.84
N PRO A 703 -26.25 -1.39 -9.39
CA PRO A 703 -25.88 0.02 -9.42
C PRO A 703 -26.84 0.87 -10.28
N VAL A 704 -27.09 2.10 -9.84
CA VAL A 704 -27.89 3.10 -10.59
C VAL A 704 -27.08 4.39 -10.77
N THR A 705 -26.96 4.85 -12.01
CA THR A 705 -26.25 6.10 -12.38
C THR A 705 -27.22 7.28 -12.49
N GLY A 706 -26.70 8.50 -12.30
CA GLY A 706 -27.47 9.74 -12.44
C GLY A 706 -28.47 10.05 -11.32
N GLY A 707 -28.46 9.32 -10.20
CA GLY A 707 -29.30 9.58 -9.02
C GLY A 707 -29.07 10.98 -8.45
N SER A 708 -30.17 11.69 -8.18
CA SER A 708 -30.15 13.03 -7.56
C SER A 708 -30.09 12.97 -6.04
N GLY A 709 -29.23 13.79 -5.43
CA GLY A 709 -29.01 13.81 -3.98
C GLY A 709 -27.65 13.23 -3.57
N ALA A 710 -27.51 12.95 -2.27
CA ALA A 710 -26.30 12.35 -1.73
C ALA A 710 -26.49 10.83 -1.62
N ALA A 711 -25.59 10.07 -2.26
CA ALA A 711 -25.57 8.61 -2.16
C ALA A 711 -25.37 8.16 -0.69
N PRO A 712 -25.93 7.00 -0.27
CA PRO A 712 -25.72 6.46 1.07
C PRO A 712 -24.24 6.22 1.37
N LYS A 713 -23.76 6.71 2.52
CA LYS A 713 -22.38 6.55 2.98
C LYS A 713 -22.31 5.89 4.35
N LEU A 714 -21.27 5.08 4.57
CA LEU A 714 -20.91 4.49 5.87
C LEU A 714 -19.72 5.23 6.48
N ASN A 715 -19.66 5.27 7.81
CA ASN A 715 -18.45 5.59 8.57
C ASN A 715 -17.84 4.29 9.11
N VAL A 716 -16.79 3.79 8.46
CA VAL A 716 -16.12 2.52 8.77
C VAL A 716 -14.80 2.77 9.48
N VAL A 717 -14.57 2.10 10.61
CA VAL A 717 -13.28 2.09 11.30
C VAL A 717 -12.75 0.67 11.37
N HIS A 718 -11.64 0.43 10.69
CA HIS A 718 -10.86 -0.80 10.81
C HIS A 718 -9.96 -0.70 12.04
N ILE A 719 -9.94 -1.73 12.88
CA ILE A 719 -8.97 -1.88 13.97
C ILE A 719 -8.12 -3.11 13.64
N ALA A 720 -6.83 -2.88 13.44
CA ALA A 720 -5.87 -3.90 13.03
C ALA A 720 -4.58 -3.78 13.84
N VAL A 721 -3.70 -4.76 13.72
CA VAL A 721 -2.33 -4.71 14.27
C VAL A 721 -1.24 -4.78 13.18
N GLU A 722 -1.65 -4.97 11.93
CA GLU A 722 -0.81 -4.88 10.72
C GLU A 722 -1.51 -3.99 9.69
N MET A 723 -0.72 -3.21 8.95
CA MET A 723 -1.12 -2.43 7.78
C MET A 723 0.08 -2.34 6.83
N ALA A 724 -0.12 -2.60 5.55
CA ALA A 724 0.94 -2.49 4.54
C ALA A 724 1.09 -1.04 4.05
N PRO A 725 2.31 -0.57 3.71
CA PRO A 725 3.61 -1.20 3.96
C PRO A 725 4.11 -1.03 5.41
N ILE A 726 3.49 -0.16 6.21
CA ILE A 726 4.07 0.42 7.43
C ILE A 726 4.41 -0.60 8.55
N CYS A 727 3.58 -1.63 8.76
CA CYS A 727 3.77 -2.66 9.78
C CYS A 727 3.13 -3.99 9.32
N LYS A 728 3.95 -4.90 8.77
CA LYS A 728 3.49 -6.13 8.10
C LYS A 728 4.35 -7.34 8.47
N VAL A 729 3.71 -8.49 8.70
CA VAL A 729 4.35 -9.80 8.92
C VAL A 729 3.71 -10.91 8.06
N GLY A 730 2.40 -10.79 7.77
CA GLY A 730 1.66 -11.69 6.90
C GLY A 730 0.83 -10.96 5.85
N GLY A 731 -0.11 -11.67 5.24
CA GLY A 731 -1.05 -11.09 4.28
C GLY A 731 -2.17 -10.24 4.91
N MET A 732 -2.25 -10.15 6.24
CA MET A 732 -3.26 -9.33 6.91
C MET A 732 -3.05 -7.84 6.62
N GLY A 733 -1.81 -7.36 6.65
CA GLY A 733 -1.50 -5.96 6.34
C GLY A 733 -1.91 -5.56 4.92
N ASP A 734 -1.75 -6.46 3.94
CA ASP A 734 -2.19 -6.24 2.55
C ASP A 734 -3.72 -6.10 2.48
N VAL A 735 -4.45 -7.01 3.15
CA VAL A 735 -5.92 -7.00 3.17
C VAL A 735 -6.47 -5.75 3.85
N VAL A 736 -5.93 -5.37 5.01
CA VAL A 736 -6.38 -4.18 5.75
C VAL A 736 -6.26 -2.93 4.90
N THR A 737 -5.10 -2.74 4.26
CA THR A 737 -4.84 -1.56 3.42
C THR A 737 -5.74 -1.54 2.19
N ALA A 738 -5.77 -2.63 1.43
CA ALA A 738 -6.47 -2.67 0.16
C ALA A 738 -8.00 -2.73 0.31
N LEU A 739 -8.54 -3.39 1.35
CA LEU A 739 -9.98 -3.36 1.64
C LEU A 739 -10.43 -1.98 2.12
N ALA A 740 -9.65 -1.33 3.00
CA ALA A 740 -9.96 0.02 3.47
C ALA A 740 -9.94 1.03 2.30
N ARG A 741 -8.94 0.93 1.42
CA ARG A 741 -8.81 1.72 0.20
C ARG A 741 -9.99 1.51 -0.75
N ALA A 742 -10.32 0.26 -1.11
CA ALA A 742 -11.46 -0.05 -1.97
C ALA A 742 -12.81 0.42 -1.39
N THR A 743 -12.99 0.31 -0.07
CA THR A 743 -14.20 0.80 0.63
C THR A 743 -14.30 2.34 0.59
N GLN A 744 -13.17 3.05 0.70
CA GLN A 744 -13.10 4.51 0.56
C GLN A 744 -13.38 4.94 -0.89
N GLU A 745 -12.85 4.21 -1.87
CA GLU A 745 -13.07 4.41 -3.30
C GLU A 745 -14.53 4.13 -3.74
N ASP A 746 -15.32 3.45 -2.92
CA ASP A 746 -16.77 3.32 -3.10
C ASP A 746 -17.57 4.49 -2.48
N GLY A 747 -16.88 5.51 -1.96
CA GLY A 747 -17.45 6.77 -1.49
C GLY A 747 -17.75 6.83 0.01
N HIS A 748 -17.37 5.80 0.77
CA HIS A 748 -17.53 5.73 2.23
C HIS A 748 -16.39 6.44 2.97
N ASN A 749 -16.64 6.82 4.22
CA ASN A 749 -15.62 7.38 5.11
C ASN A 749 -14.90 6.24 5.83
N VAL A 750 -13.58 6.12 5.65
CA VAL A 750 -12.80 5.01 6.22
C VAL A 750 -11.62 5.53 7.06
N GLU A 751 -11.32 4.88 8.19
CA GLU A 751 -10.08 5.07 8.96
C GLU A 751 -9.55 3.71 9.42
N VAL A 752 -8.22 3.55 9.42
CA VAL A 752 -7.54 2.41 10.03
C VAL A 752 -6.89 2.85 11.34
N ILE A 753 -7.11 2.11 12.42
CA ILE A 753 -6.41 2.28 13.71
C ILE A 753 -5.44 1.12 13.92
N VAL A 754 -4.16 1.45 14.14
CA VAL A 754 -3.06 0.50 14.36
C VAL A 754 -2.16 0.93 15.54
N PRO A 755 -1.41 0.00 16.17
CA PRO A 755 -0.41 0.36 17.17
C PRO A 755 0.72 1.17 16.54
N HIS A 756 1.24 2.14 17.29
CA HIS A 756 2.49 2.82 16.97
C HIS A 756 3.66 1.95 17.46
N TYR A 757 4.33 1.26 16.53
CA TYR A 757 5.50 0.43 16.83
C TYR A 757 6.79 1.24 16.67
N ASP A 758 7.81 0.97 17.47
CA ASP A 758 9.15 1.53 17.26
C ASP A 758 9.83 1.07 15.96
N CYS A 759 9.46 -0.11 15.46
CA CYS A 759 10.04 -0.74 14.26
C CYS A 759 9.23 -0.56 12.96
N MET A 760 8.29 0.39 12.89
CA MET A 760 7.47 0.63 11.69
C MET A 760 8.18 1.55 10.66
N LEU A 761 7.76 1.46 9.40
CA LEU A 761 8.25 2.34 8.32
C LEU A 761 7.56 3.71 8.38
N PHE A 762 8.07 4.61 9.22
CA PHE A 762 7.51 5.95 9.42
C PHE A 762 7.49 6.81 8.15
N ASP A 763 8.48 6.67 7.27
CA ASP A 763 8.59 7.45 6.05
C ASP A 763 7.49 7.12 5.02
N ALA A 764 6.80 5.99 5.19
CA ALA A 764 5.61 5.61 4.41
C ALA A 764 4.29 6.06 5.07
N VAL A 765 4.34 6.91 6.11
CA VAL A 765 3.17 7.58 6.70
C VAL A 765 3.17 9.05 6.26
N ASP A 766 2.46 9.32 5.17
CA ASP A 766 2.26 10.67 4.66
C ASP A 766 1.61 11.57 5.72
N GLY A 767 2.09 12.81 5.86
CA GLY A 767 1.51 13.79 6.78
C GLY A 767 1.58 13.40 8.28
N TYR A 768 2.50 12.51 8.68
CA TYR A 768 2.65 12.04 10.06
C TYR A 768 2.80 13.17 11.08
N HIS A 769 1.86 13.25 12.03
CA HIS A 769 1.84 14.27 13.09
C HIS A 769 1.21 13.76 14.39
N ARG A 770 1.45 14.45 15.53
CA ARG A 770 0.77 14.15 16.81
C ARG A 770 -0.60 14.82 16.86
N ALA A 771 -1.66 14.03 16.79
CA ALA A 771 -3.06 14.48 16.82
C ALA A 771 -3.63 14.68 18.24
N GLY A 772 -2.94 14.20 19.28
CA GLY A 772 -3.29 14.45 20.68
C GLY A 772 -2.85 13.35 21.63
N SER A 773 -3.63 13.14 22.70
CA SER A 773 -3.46 12.02 23.63
C SER A 773 -4.75 11.71 24.38
N CYS A 774 -4.92 10.46 24.82
CA CYS A 774 -5.93 10.05 25.80
C CYS A 774 -5.27 9.32 26.99
N VAL A 775 -6.06 8.95 28.00
CA VAL A 775 -5.62 8.12 29.13
C VAL A 775 -6.47 6.86 29.15
N HIS A 776 -5.83 5.70 29.24
CA HIS A 776 -6.48 4.39 29.30
C HIS A 776 -5.83 3.55 30.41
N HIS A 777 -6.60 3.11 31.40
CA HIS A 777 -6.11 2.45 32.63
C HIS A 777 -4.86 3.13 33.23
N ASP A 778 -4.97 4.43 33.53
CA ASP A 778 -3.89 5.30 34.07
C ASP A 778 -2.63 5.45 33.21
N VAL A 779 -2.58 4.83 32.01
CA VAL A 779 -1.51 5.00 31.04
C VAL A 779 -1.88 6.09 30.04
N GLN A 780 -1.02 7.10 29.90
CA GLN A 780 -1.12 8.06 28.79
C GLN A 780 -0.85 7.35 27.46
N VAL A 781 -1.72 7.58 26.49
CA VAL A 781 -1.58 7.12 25.10
C VAL A 781 -1.45 8.37 24.24
N ASP A 782 -0.27 8.58 23.65
CA ASP A 782 -0.10 9.60 22.62
C ASP A 782 -0.71 9.08 21.31
N VAL A 783 -1.39 9.96 20.59
CA VAL A 783 -2.06 9.64 19.33
C VAL A 783 -1.45 10.43 18.20
N PHE A 784 -1.10 9.72 17.14
CA PHE A 784 -0.56 10.25 15.90
C PHE A 784 -1.52 9.93 14.76
N LYS A 785 -1.47 10.72 13.69
CA LYS A 785 -2.25 10.51 12.48
C LYS A 785 -1.38 10.75 11.24
N GLY A 786 -1.83 10.19 10.12
CA GLY A 786 -1.27 10.39 8.79
C GLY A 786 -2.09 9.61 7.77
N TRP A 787 -1.50 9.35 6.60
CA TRP A 787 -2.09 8.56 5.52
C TRP A 787 -1.13 7.47 5.07
N VAL A 788 -1.68 6.32 4.69
CA VAL A 788 -0.94 5.17 4.17
C VAL A 788 -1.72 4.64 2.96
N GLU A 789 -1.13 4.71 1.77
CA GLU A 789 -1.82 4.42 0.50
C GLU A 789 -3.18 5.13 0.35
N ASP A 790 -3.18 6.45 0.61
CA ASP A 790 -4.36 7.36 0.66
C ASP A 790 -5.43 7.01 1.71
N VAL A 791 -5.23 5.97 2.53
CA VAL A 791 -6.14 5.62 3.64
C VAL A 791 -5.75 6.40 4.90
N PRO A 792 -6.68 7.13 5.55
CA PRO A 792 -6.43 7.78 6.83
C PRO A 792 -6.07 6.77 7.92
N VAL A 793 -4.95 6.99 8.61
CA VAL A 793 -4.46 6.13 9.70
C VAL A 793 -4.37 6.89 11.03
N THR A 794 -4.82 6.25 12.11
CA THR A 794 -4.55 6.68 13.50
C THR A 794 -3.61 5.67 14.16
N LEU A 795 -2.51 6.17 14.72
CA LEU A 795 -1.43 5.42 15.37
C LEU A 795 -1.44 5.69 16.88
N LEU A 796 -1.51 4.63 17.70
CA LEU A 796 -1.59 4.74 19.17
C LEU A 796 -0.30 4.32 19.85
N ARG A 797 0.36 5.25 20.56
CA ARG A 797 1.60 5.01 21.32
C ARG A 797 1.38 5.12 22.84
N PRO A 798 1.13 4.02 23.55
CA PRO A 798 1.02 4.02 25.00
C PRO A 798 2.38 4.19 25.69
N LYS A 799 2.44 5.02 26.73
CA LYS A 799 3.67 5.29 27.51
C LYS A 799 4.15 4.12 28.39
N ASN A 800 3.50 2.98 28.33
CA ASN A 800 3.91 1.74 29.03
C ASN A 800 4.95 0.92 28.25
N GLY A 801 5.34 1.34 27.05
CA GLY A 801 6.36 0.66 26.23
C GLY A 801 5.88 -0.62 25.56
N HIS A 802 4.58 -0.95 25.56
CA HIS A 802 4.06 -2.18 24.94
C HIS A 802 4.42 -2.35 23.46
N PHE A 803 4.71 -1.26 22.74
CA PHE A 803 5.04 -1.28 21.31
C PHE A 803 6.42 -0.68 21.00
N ASP A 804 7.19 -0.33 22.03
CA ASP A 804 8.60 0.10 21.94
C ASP A 804 9.52 -1.12 22.23
N VAL A 805 9.43 -2.16 21.39
CA VAL A 805 10.04 -3.48 21.67
C VAL A 805 10.77 -4.12 20.48
N GLY A 806 10.90 -3.43 19.35
CA GLY A 806 11.59 -3.89 18.14
C GLY A 806 10.84 -4.96 17.32
N CYS A 807 9.60 -5.32 17.68
CA CYS A 807 8.82 -6.30 16.92
C CYS A 807 7.30 -6.17 17.08
N ILE A 808 6.57 -6.61 16.04
CA ILE A 808 5.11 -6.72 16.02
C ILE A 808 4.66 -7.89 16.91
N TYR A 809 5.05 -9.12 16.55
CA TYR A 809 4.67 -10.36 17.25
C TYR A 809 5.86 -11.07 17.91
N GLY A 810 5.56 -12.17 18.60
CA GLY A 810 6.55 -13.13 19.09
C GLY A 810 6.94 -12.89 20.53
N ARG A 811 6.20 -12.04 21.24
CA ARG A 811 6.36 -11.81 22.67
C ARG A 811 5.35 -12.67 23.43
N HIS A 812 5.76 -13.22 24.58
CA HIS A 812 4.88 -14.09 25.38
C HIS A 812 3.68 -13.35 26.02
N ASP A 813 3.59 -12.03 25.84
CA ASP A 813 2.55 -11.11 26.32
C ASP A 813 1.74 -10.46 25.17
N ASP A 814 1.84 -10.93 23.92
CA ASP A 814 1.12 -10.36 22.75
C ASP A 814 -0.39 -10.16 23.01
N HIS A 815 -1.03 -11.08 23.73
CA HIS A 815 -2.44 -10.98 24.15
C HIS A 815 -2.73 -9.81 25.12
N VAL A 816 -1.79 -9.43 25.98
CA VAL A 816 -1.88 -8.25 26.86
C VAL A 816 -1.65 -6.98 26.06
N ARG A 817 -0.63 -6.98 25.19
CA ARG A 817 -0.24 -5.85 24.34
C ARG A 817 -1.41 -5.42 23.44
N PHE A 818 -1.96 -6.36 22.66
CA PHE A 818 -3.04 -6.08 21.71
C PHE A 818 -4.41 -5.89 22.38
N GLY A 819 -4.66 -6.56 23.52
CA GLY A 819 -5.83 -6.29 24.34
C GLY A 819 -5.86 -4.84 24.84
N PHE A 820 -4.74 -4.36 25.40
CA PHE A 820 -4.59 -2.96 25.81
C PHE A 820 -4.79 -1.99 24.64
N PHE A 821 -4.15 -2.24 23.50
CA PHE A 821 -4.29 -1.40 22.30
C PHE A 821 -5.75 -1.30 21.82
N THR A 822 -6.44 -2.44 21.74
CA THR A 822 -7.82 -2.49 21.24
C THR A 822 -8.76 -1.70 22.14
N GLU A 823 -8.62 -1.82 23.46
CA GLU A 823 -9.38 -1.00 24.40
C GLU A 823 -8.99 0.49 24.32
N ALA A 824 -7.70 0.82 24.18
CA ALA A 824 -7.22 2.20 24.03
C ALA A 824 -7.76 2.86 22.74
N ALA A 825 -7.92 2.11 21.66
CA ALA A 825 -8.55 2.57 20.42
C ALA A 825 -10.03 2.93 20.62
N LEU A 826 -10.80 2.10 21.33
CA LEU A 826 -12.17 2.41 21.71
C LEU A 826 -12.24 3.65 22.62
N THR A 827 -11.32 3.76 23.59
CA THR A 827 -11.21 4.92 24.49
C THR A 827 -10.90 6.20 23.72
N TRP A 828 -9.99 6.17 22.75
CA TRP A 828 -9.71 7.30 21.86
C TRP A 828 -10.95 7.71 21.06
N MET A 829 -11.62 6.77 20.36
CA MET A 829 -12.81 7.09 19.56
C MET A 829 -13.94 7.69 20.42
N ARG A 830 -14.17 7.13 21.62
CA ARG A 830 -15.12 7.69 22.60
C ARG A 830 -14.74 9.09 23.04
N SER A 831 -13.44 9.35 23.30
CA SER A 831 -12.96 10.67 23.71
C SER A 831 -13.15 11.77 22.66
N LYS A 832 -13.30 11.37 21.39
CA LYS A 832 -13.61 12.27 20.26
C LYS A 832 -15.09 12.25 19.85
N ASN A 833 -15.94 11.50 20.56
CA ASN A 833 -17.34 11.26 20.22
C ASN A 833 -17.53 10.89 18.73
N LYS A 834 -16.63 10.05 18.20
CA LYS A 834 -16.57 9.77 16.75
C LYS A 834 -17.84 9.07 16.29
N GLU A 835 -18.48 9.58 15.24
CA GLU A 835 -19.57 8.88 14.57
C GLU A 835 -18.99 7.69 13.78
N VAL A 836 -19.51 6.50 14.07
CA VAL A 836 -19.06 5.24 13.49
C VAL A 836 -20.29 4.38 13.24
N ASP A 837 -20.43 3.89 12.01
CA ASP A 837 -21.46 2.94 11.62
C ASP A 837 -20.94 1.50 11.73
N ILE A 838 -19.67 1.27 11.40
CA ILE A 838 -19.04 -0.06 11.41
C ILE A 838 -17.70 0.01 12.15
N ILE A 839 -17.49 -0.88 13.11
CA ILE A 839 -16.16 -1.22 13.64
C ILE A 839 -15.78 -2.60 13.07
N HIS A 840 -14.73 -2.65 12.27
CA HIS A 840 -14.20 -3.87 11.69
C HIS A 840 -12.94 -4.33 12.42
N ALA A 841 -13.07 -5.39 13.20
CA ALA A 841 -11.94 -6.07 13.85
C ALA A 841 -11.29 -7.07 12.88
N HIS A 842 -9.96 -7.04 12.83
CA HIS A 842 -9.15 -8.04 12.13
C HIS A 842 -8.45 -8.98 13.12
N ASP A 843 -8.84 -10.25 13.05
CA ASP A 843 -8.31 -11.40 13.78
C ASP A 843 -8.30 -11.26 15.33
N TRP A 844 -7.76 -12.26 16.02
CA TRP A 844 -7.85 -12.44 17.47
C TRP A 844 -7.30 -11.26 18.29
N GLN A 845 -6.33 -10.53 17.74
CA GLN A 845 -5.65 -9.39 18.37
C GLN A 845 -6.62 -8.24 18.64
N THR A 846 -7.59 -8.03 17.74
CA THR A 846 -8.53 -6.92 17.76
C THR A 846 -9.99 -7.34 17.94
N ALA A 847 -10.26 -8.65 17.98
CA ALA A 847 -11.52 -9.23 18.43
C ALA A 847 -12.12 -8.56 19.69
N PRO A 848 -11.35 -8.07 20.69
CA PRO A 848 -11.91 -7.32 21.82
C PRO A 848 -12.73 -6.07 21.45
N ALA A 849 -12.58 -5.52 20.25
CA ALA A 849 -13.40 -4.42 19.76
C ALA A 849 -14.89 -4.79 19.65
N THR A 850 -15.21 -6.06 19.35
CA THR A 850 -16.61 -6.48 19.10
C THR A 850 -17.43 -6.55 20.38
N TRP A 851 -16.83 -6.93 21.52
CA TRP A 851 -17.46 -6.89 22.84
C TRP A 851 -17.13 -5.65 23.66
N GLY A 852 -16.31 -4.74 23.14
CA GLY A 852 -15.96 -3.48 23.81
C GLY A 852 -17.11 -2.47 23.91
N ASN A 853 -18.22 -2.71 23.20
CA ASN A 853 -19.48 -1.95 23.22
C ASN A 853 -19.34 -0.48 22.82
N TYR A 854 -19.32 -0.19 21.51
CA TYR A 854 -19.40 1.17 20.98
C TYR A 854 -20.86 1.52 20.62
N PRO A 855 -21.39 2.68 21.02
CA PRO A 855 -22.79 3.04 20.72
C PRO A 855 -23.07 3.11 19.23
N LYS A 856 -24.23 2.56 18.81
CA LYS A 856 -24.80 2.58 17.44
C LYS A 856 -23.99 1.88 16.32
N ALA A 857 -22.67 1.72 16.46
CA ALA A 857 -21.83 1.04 15.48
C ALA A 857 -22.09 -0.49 15.46
N ALA A 858 -22.32 -1.06 14.28
CA ALA A 858 -22.27 -2.51 14.08
C ALA A 858 -20.82 -3.00 14.05
N THR A 859 -20.62 -4.29 14.33
CA THR A 859 -19.30 -4.89 14.54
C THR A 859 -19.08 -6.06 13.59
N ALA A 860 -18.03 -5.96 12.79
CA ALA A 860 -17.55 -7.02 11.90
C ALA A 860 -16.26 -7.63 12.48
N LEU A 861 -16.08 -8.94 12.32
CA LEU A 861 -14.84 -9.64 12.67
C LEU A 861 -14.34 -10.49 11.49
N THR A 862 -13.16 -10.20 10.94
CA THR A 862 -12.54 -11.06 9.92
C THR A 862 -11.46 -11.95 10.53
N LEU A 863 -11.61 -13.26 10.34
CA LEU A 863 -10.61 -14.26 10.72
C LEU A 863 -9.64 -14.46 9.55
N HIS A 864 -8.37 -14.09 9.73
CA HIS A 864 -7.34 -14.29 8.70
C HIS A 864 -6.61 -15.63 8.91
N ASN A 865 -6.39 -16.06 10.15
CA ASN A 865 -5.85 -17.39 10.46
C ASN A 865 -6.34 -17.96 11.80
N LEU A 866 -7.21 -18.98 11.74
CA LEU A 866 -7.82 -19.62 12.91
C LEU A 866 -6.83 -20.43 13.79
N GLN A 867 -5.56 -20.56 13.41
CA GLN A 867 -4.56 -21.24 14.25
C GLN A 867 -4.15 -20.46 15.51
N PHE A 868 -4.46 -19.17 15.58
CA PHE A 868 -4.01 -18.29 16.67
C PHE A 868 -5.18 -17.70 17.45
N GLY A 869 -4.98 -17.44 18.75
CA GLY A 869 -5.93 -16.71 19.60
C GLY A 869 -7.36 -17.27 19.64
N VAL A 870 -7.52 -18.58 19.49
CA VAL A 870 -8.81 -19.30 19.34
C VAL A 870 -9.87 -18.89 20.36
N ASP A 871 -9.50 -18.70 21.64
CA ASP A 871 -10.43 -18.28 22.69
C ASP A 871 -10.97 -16.85 22.50
N LEU A 872 -10.12 -15.94 22.02
CA LEU A 872 -10.49 -14.55 21.69
C LEU A 872 -11.31 -14.49 20.40
N ILE A 873 -10.96 -15.31 19.40
CA ILE A 873 -11.78 -15.52 18.19
C ILE A 873 -13.17 -15.99 18.60
N ARG A 874 -13.28 -17.03 19.42
CA ARG A 874 -14.56 -17.57 19.87
C ARG A 874 -15.42 -16.50 20.53
N ARG A 875 -14.87 -15.74 21.48
CA ARG A 875 -15.59 -14.65 22.14
C ARG A 875 -15.98 -13.54 21.14
N GLY A 876 -15.12 -13.28 20.17
CA GLY A 876 -15.34 -12.30 19.10
C GLY A 876 -16.50 -12.72 18.20
N MET A 877 -16.50 -13.98 17.75
CA MET A 877 -17.56 -14.65 17.01
C MET A 877 -18.89 -14.62 17.77
N GLU A 878 -18.89 -14.96 19.07
CA GLU A 878 -20.10 -14.90 19.90
C GLU A 878 -20.65 -13.45 19.99
N SER A 879 -19.78 -12.44 20.04
CA SER A 879 -20.15 -11.03 20.33
C SER A 879 -20.42 -10.13 19.12
N CYS A 880 -19.83 -10.40 17.95
CA CYS A 880 -19.94 -9.51 16.79
C CYS A 880 -21.34 -9.53 16.13
N ASP A 881 -21.67 -8.51 15.35
CA ASP A 881 -22.91 -8.47 14.58
C ASP A 881 -22.80 -9.34 13.30
N ILE A 882 -21.63 -9.35 12.66
CA ILE A 882 -21.28 -10.22 11.52
C ILE A 882 -19.83 -10.72 11.64
N ALA A 883 -19.53 -11.91 11.13
CA ALA A 883 -18.18 -12.44 11.05
C ALA A 883 -17.85 -12.91 9.63
N THR A 884 -16.59 -12.76 9.23
CA THR A 884 -16.11 -13.24 7.94
C THR A 884 -14.79 -13.99 8.04
N THR A 885 -14.44 -14.70 6.97
CA THR A 885 -13.07 -15.16 6.72
C THR A 885 -12.75 -15.04 5.23
N VAL A 886 -11.49 -15.23 4.87
CA VAL A 886 -10.88 -14.78 3.63
C VAL A 886 -11.09 -15.72 2.42
N SER A 887 -12.06 -16.65 2.50
CA SER A 887 -12.43 -17.63 1.47
C SER A 887 -13.76 -18.33 1.80
N PRO A 888 -14.68 -18.48 0.82
CA PRO A 888 -15.83 -19.39 0.91
C PRO A 888 -15.47 -20.84 1.29
N THR A 889 -14.51 -21.47 0.59
CA THR A 889 -14.10 -22.85 0.92
C THR A 889 -13.53 -22.93 2.33
N TYR A 890 -12.68 -21.99 2.74
CA TYR A 890 -12.09 -22.02 4.08
C TYR A 890 -13.16 -21.83 5.17
N ALA A 891 -14.18 -21.00 4.92
CA ALA A 891 -15.33 -20.86 5.81
C ALA A 891 -16.07 -22.19 6.02
N ASP A 892 -16.25 -22.99 4.96
CA ASP A 892 -16.79 -24.35 5.06
C ASP A 892 -15.84 -25.30 5.81
N GLU A 893 -14.53 -25.29 5.47
CA GLU A 893 -13.50 -26.13 6.11
C GLU A 893 -13.46 -25.91 7.63
N VAL A 894 -13.58 -24.67 8.11
CA VAL A 894 -13.54 -24.33 9.54
C VAL A 894 -14.90 -24.22 10.21
N ARG A 895 -16.03 -24.39 9.51
CA ARG A 895 -17.39 -24.21 10.07
C ARG A 895 -17.64 -25.06 11.32
N SER A 896 -17.09 -26.27 11.35
CA SER A 896 -17.20 -27.21 12.47
C SER A 896 -16.26 -26.92 13.65
N HIS A 897 -15.33 -25.96 13.51
CA HIS A 897 -14.37 -25.63 14.56
C HIS A 897 -15.09 -25.03 15.78
N HIS A 898 -14.67 -25.41 16.99
CA HIS A 898 -15.37 -25.07 18.24
C HIS A 898 -15.46 -23.57 18.56
N ALA A 899 -14.66 -22.73 17.90
CA ALA A 899 -14.72 -21.26 17.98
C ALA A 899 -15.71 -20.63 16.97
N VAL A 900 -16.10 -21.37 15.93
CA VAL A 900 -16.97 -20.90 14.83
C VAL A 900 -18.36 -21.53 14.92
N ALA A 901 -18.45 -22.85 15.17
CA ALA A 901 -19.70 -23.60 15.19
C ALA A 901 -20.83 -23.01 16.08
N PRO A 902 -20.56 -22.39 17.25
CA PRO A 902 -21.60 -21.73 18.06
C PRO A 902 -22.21 -20.47 17.44
N SER A 903 -21.61 -19.92 16.38
CA SER A 903 -22.00 -18.65 15.73
C SER A 903 -21.81 -18.70 14.21
N GLN A 904 -21.95 -19.89 13.64
CA GLN A 904 -21.77 -20.17 12.21
C GLN A 904 -22.85 -19.53 11.31
N ASP A 905 -23.99 -19.17 11.89
CA ASP A 905 -25.14 -18.53 11.24
C ASP A 905 -24.82 -17.13 10.71
N LYS A 906 -23.84 -16.45 11.32
CA LYS A 906 -23.33 -15.13 10.92
C LYS A 906 -21.89 -15.17 10.41
N PHE A 907 -21.41 -16.32 9.95
CA PHE A 907 -20.03 -16.53 9.47
C PHE A 907 -19.96 -16.71 7.95
N VAL A 908 -19.38 -15.74 7.25
CA VAL A 908 -19.38 -15.68 5.76
C VAL A 908 -17.95 -15.72 5.21
N GLY A 909 -17.68 -16.59 4.24
CA GLY A 909 -16.43 -16.56 3.49
C GLY A 909 -16.47 -15.54 2.35
N ILE A 910 -15.47 -14.65 2.27
CA ILE A 910 -15.27 -13.68 1.19
C ILE A 910 -13.83 -13.82 0.68
N ARG A 911 -13.64 -14.12 -0.61
CA ARG A 911 -12.31 -14.20 -1.23
C ARG A 911 -11.63 -12.84 -1.17
N ASN A 912 -10.37 -12.76 -0.72
CA ASN A 912 -9.58 -11.53 -0.82
C ASN A 912 -9.24 -11.16 -2.27
N GLY A 913 -9.07 -9.87 -2.54
CA GLY A 913 -8.36 -9.38 -3.73
C GLY A 913 -6.83 -9.35 -3.57
N ILE A 914 -6.15 -8.93 -4.63
CA ILE A 914 -4.74 -8.49 -4.60
C ILE A 914 -4.65 -6.99 -4.90
N ASP A 915 -3.57 -6.35 -4.47
CA ASP A 915 -3.29 -4.96 -4.85
C ASP A 915 -2.79 -4.92 -6.30
N THR A 916 -3.66 -4.46 -7.21
CA THR A 916 -3.37 -4.38 -8.65
C THR A 916 -2.58 -3.14 -9.05
N ASP A 917 -2.21 -2.25 -8.12
CA ASP A 917 -1.21 -1.20 -8.40
C ASP A 917 0.21 -1.73 -8.23
N ILE A 918 0.43 -2.52 -7.17
CA ILE A 918 1.71 -3.19 -6.88
C ILE A 918 1.95 -4.34 -7.87
N TRP A 919 0.95 -5.20 -8.06
CA TRP A 919 1.07 -6.41 -8.88
C TRP A 919 0.53 -6.18 -10.29
N ASN A 920 1.26 -5.40 -11.09
CA ASN A 920 0.83 -5.04 -12.44
C ASN A 920 1.94 -5.14 -13.51
N PRO A 921 2.00 -6.22 -14.32
CA PRO A 921 3.08 -6.40 -15.29
C PRO A 921 3.18 -5.29 -16.35
N SER A 922 2.13 -4.50 -16.59
CA SER A 922 2.17 -3.38 -17.56
C SER A 922 2.77 -2.09 -17.00
N ALA A 923 3.06 -2.03 -15.70
CA ALA A 923 3.63 -0.86 -15.01
C ALA A 923 4.65 -1.22 -13.91
N ASP A 924 5.17 -2.45 -13.93
CA ASP A 924 6.05 -2.98 -12.89
C ASP A 924 7.52 -2.63 -13.19
N GLU A 925 8.06 -1.70 -12.41
CA GLU A 925 9.43 -1.17 -12.51
C GLU A 925 10.53 -2.22 -12.28
N PHE A 926 10.20 -3.39 -11.71
CA PHE A 926 11.17 -4.47 -11.51
C PHE A 926 11.30 -5.39 -12.74
N LEU A 927 10.48 -5.20 -13.79
CA LEU A 927 10.55 -5.99 -15.01
C LEU A 927 11.49 -5.35 -16.05
N PRO A 928 12.33 -6.15 -16.75
CA PRO A 928 13.16 -5.64 -17.85
C PRO A 928 12.34 -5.28 -19.09
N LEU A 929 11.10 -5.78 -19.19
CA LEU A 929 10.13 -5.46 -20.22
C LEU A 929 8.73 -5.59 -19.59
N VAL A 930 8.03 -4.47 -19.43
CA VAL A 930 6.62 -4.45 -19.01
C VAL A 930 5.72 -5.07 -20.08
N TYR A 931 4.64 -5.72 -19.66
CA TYR A 931 3.76 -6.46 -20.56
C TYR A 931 2.29 -6.52 -20.12
N ASP A 932 1.41 -6.72 -21.10
CA ASP A 932 0.01 -7.07 -20.94
C ASP A 932 -0.29 -8.40 -21.63
N SER A 933 -1.56 -8.73 -21.88
CA SER A 933 -1.96 -9.95 -22.58
C SER A 933 -1.52 -10.02 -24.05
N SER A 934 -1.27 -8.88 -24.71
CA SER A 934 -0.89 -8.81 -26.13
C SER A 934 0.59 -9.15 -26.39
N ASN A 935 1.48 -8.82 -25.45
CA ASN A 935 2.93 -9.04 -25.56
C ASN A 935 3.50 -9.96 -24.45
N ALA A 936 2.64 -10.60 -23.66
CA ALA A 936 2.98 -11.48 -22.54
C ALA A 936 4.12 -12.48 -22.81
N ILE A 937 4.15 -13.10 -23.98
CA ILE A 937 5.18 -14.09 -24.35
C ILE A 937 6.58 -13.46 -24.33
N ALA A 938 6.73 -12.24 -24.85
CA ALA A 938 8.00 -11.53 -24.87
C ALA A 938 8.38 -10.99 -23.49
N GLY A 939 7.42 -10.40 -22.75
CA GLY A 939 7.63 -9.90 -21.39
C GLY A 939 8.07 -10.99 -20.42
N LYS A 940 7.36 -12.13 -20.40
CA LYS A 940 7.72 -13.30 -19.58
C LYS A 940 9.08 -13.87 -19.97
N ALA A 941 9.43 -13.92 -21.26
CA ALA A 941 10.75 -14.38 -21.71
C ALA A 941 11.89 -13.46 -21.24
N ALA A 942 11.69 -12.13 -21.31
CA ALA A 942 12.65 -11.16 -20.80
C ALA A 942 12.82 -11.27 -19.28
N ALA A 943 11.72 -11.38 -18.53
CA ALA A 943 11.75 -11.60 -17.08
C ALA A 943 12.42 -12.93 -16.70
N ALA A 944 12.18 -14.01 -17.46
CA ALA A 944 12.84 -15.31 -17.25
C ALA A 944 14.36 -15.22 -17.47
N ALA A 945 14.81 -14.48 -18.48
CA ALA A 945 16.22 -14.23 -18.75
C ALA A 945 16.89 -13.44 -17.61
N GLU A 946 16.28 -12.35 -17.14
CA GLU A 946 16.79 -11.55 -16.02
C GLU A 946 16.79 -12.34 -14.69
N LEU A 947 15.73 -13.11 -14.42
CA LEU A 947 15.65 -14.02 -13.28
C LEU A 947 16.81 -15.02 -13.28
N CYS A 948 17.07 -15.65 -14.44
CA CYS A 948 18.16 -16.60 -14.57
C CYS A 948 19.53 -15.93 -14.44
N ARG A 949 19.70 -14.73 -14.99
CA ARG A 949 20.93 -13.93 -14.86
C ARG A 949 21.22 -13.56 -13.40
N ARG A 950 20.22 -13.04 -12.65
CA ARG A 950 20.35 -12.71 -11.21
C ARG A 950 20.73 -13.92 -10.36
N LEU A 951 20.18 -15.09 -10.65
CA LEU A 951 20.40 -16.30 -9.87
C LEU A 951 21.59 -17.16 -10.36
N GLY A 952 22.28 -16.76 -11.43
CA GLY A 952 23.38 -17.54 -12.03
C GLY A 952 22.93 -18.89 -12.62
N ILE A 953 21.68 -18.97 -13.08
CA ILE A 953 21.05 -20.16 -13.64
C ILE A 953 21.33 -20.23 -15.14
N GLN A 954 21.76 -21.40 -15.62
CA GLN A 954 21.82 -21.74 -17.03
C GLN A 954 20.53 -22.44 -17.42
N HIS A 955 19.52 -21.66 -17.80
CA HIS A 955 18.21 -22.17 -18.22
C HIS A 955 18.29 -22.73 -19.67
N PRO A 956 18.07 -24.04 -19.90
CA PRO A 956 18.14 -24.60 -21.24
C PRO A 956 16.88 -24.34 -22.04
N GLU A 957 17.06 -24.04 -23.32
CA GLU A 957 15.99 -23.71 -24.27
C GLU A 957 14.87 -24.77 -24.28
N GLY A 958 13.63 -24.29 -24.22
CA GLY A 958 12.43 -25.13 -24.25
C GLY A 958 12.09 -25.86 -22.95
N ALA A 959 12.88 -25.75 -21.88
CA ALA A 959 12.51 -26.24 -20.55
C ALA A 959 11.58 -25.24 -19.82
N PRO A 960 10.68 -25.70 -18.93
CA PRO A 960 9.92 -24.80 -18.07
C PRO A 960 10.73 -24.36 -16.82
N ILE A 961 10.36 -23.23 -16.25
CA ILE A 961 10.76 -22.78 -14.91
C ILE A 961 9.60 -22.99 -13.93
N VAL A 962 9.88 -23.71 -12.84
CA VAL A 962 8.98 -23.91 -11.70
C VAL A 962 9.47 -23.04 -10.54
N GLY A 963 8.66 -22.07 -10.14
CA GLY A 963 8.95 -21.14 -9.05
C GLY A 963 8.23 -21.48 -7.74
N VAL A 964 8.80 -21.01 -6.62
CA VAL A 964 8.19 -20.96 -5.29
C VAL A 964 8.49 -19.61 -4.66
N VAL A 965 7.45 -18.90 -4.22
CA VAL A 965 7.56 -17.69 -3.37
C VAL A 965 6.75 -17.94 -2.11
N SER A 966 7.40 -18.24 -0.98
CA SER A 966 6.68 -18.62 0.25
C SER A 966 7.56 -18.61 1.50
N ARG A 967 6.97 -18.36 2.68
CA ARG A 967 7.61 -18.66 3.97
C ARG A 967 7.74 -20.18 4.13
N LEU A 968 8.91 -20.66 4.54
CA LEU A 968 9.20 -22.09 4.63
C LEU A 968 8.79 -22.64 6.00
N THR A 969 7.48 -22.83 6.19
CA THR A 969 6.87 -23.39 7.42
C THR A 969 6.08 -24.66 7.12
N ALA A 970 5.77 -25.46 8.16
CA ALA A 970 4.97 -26.68 8.00
C ALA A 970 3.61 -26.44 7.31
N GLN A 971 2.96 -25.28 7.57
CA GLN A 971 1.74 -24.85 6.86
C GLN A 971 1.92 -24.87 5.33
N LYS A 972 3.09 -24.44 4.83
CA LYS A 972 3.35 -24.23 3.40
C LYS A 972 3.86 -25.50 2.70
N GLY A 973 3.75 -26.67 3.34
CA GLY A 973 4.06 -27.96 2.72
C GLY A 973 5.53 -28.14 2.40
N ILE A 974 6.44 -27.75 3.31
CA ILE A 974 7.90 -27.81 3.08
C ILE A 974 8.41 -29.20 2.62
N HIS A 975 7.82 -30.30 3.06
CA HIS A 975 8.18 -31.65 2.57
C HIS A 975 7.80 -31.84 1.10
N LEU A 976 6.63 -31.33 0.69
CA LEU A 976 6.17 -31.32 -0.70
C LEU A 976 7.02 -30.37 -1.58
N ILE A 977 7.43 -29.20 -1.07
CA ILE A 977 8.34 -28.29 -1.78
C ILE A 977 9.68 -28.98 -2.06
N LYS A 978 10.30 -29.61 -1.05
CA LYS A 978 11.57 -30.35 -1.20
C LYS A 978 11.44 -31.48 -2.24
N HIS A 979 10.35 -32.25 -2.18
CA HIS A 979 10.08 -33.33 -3.13
C HIS A 979 9.84 -32.81 -4.56
N ALA A 980 9.03 -31.76 -4.73
CA ALA A 980 8.74 -31.15 -6.02
C ALA A 980 9.99 -30.56 -6.69
N CYS A 981 10.94 -30.01 -5.90
CA CYS A 981 12.24 -29.57 -6.40
C CYS A 981 13.00 -30.72 -7.08
N HIS A 982 13.15 -31.86 -6.38
CA HIS A 982 13.76 -33.05 -6.97
C HIS A 982 12.99 -33.55 -8.21
N ARG A 983 11.65 -33.52 -8.19
CA ARG A 983 10.80 -33.98 -9.30
C ARG A 983 10.96 -33.11 -10.53
N ALA A 984 10.85 -31.79 -10.40
CA ALA A 984 10.97 -30.82 -11.48
C ALA A 984 12.34 -30.93 -12.18
N LEU A 985 13.43 -30.93 -11.41
CA LEU A 985 14.79 -31.06 -11.94
C LEU A 985 15.01 -32.43 -12.62
N LYS A 986 14.52 -33.52 -12.05
CA LYS A 986 14.55 -34.86 -12.67
C LYS A 986 13.74 -34.92 -13.97
N ARG A 987 12.66 -34.15 -14.08
CA ARG A 987 11.81 -34.01 -15.27
C ARG A 987 12.38 -33.07 -16.33
N GLY A 988 13.55 -32.46 -16.10
CA GLY A 988 14.23 -31.56 -17.05
C GLY A 988 13.82 -30.09 -16.95
N ALA A 989 13.01 -29.72 -15.95
CA ALA A 989 12.65 -28.33 -15.65
C ALA A 989 13.76 -27.61 -14.86
N THR A 990 13.67 -26.29 -14.81
CA THR A 990 14.48 -25.40 -13.96
C THR A 990 13.70 -25.06 -12.69
N PHE A 991 14.35 -24.94 -11.53
CA PHE A 991 13.65 -24.71 -10.26
C PHE A 991 14.16 -23.46 -9.53
N VAL A 992 13.25 -22.59 -9.09
CA VAL A 992 13.56 -21.36 -8.36
C VAL A 992 12.79 -21.29 -7.05
N LEU A 993 13.44 -20.90 -5.96
CA LEU A 993 12.80 -20.70 -4.66
C LEU A 993 13.25 -19.38 -4.02
N LEU A 994 12.27 -18.58 -3.61
CA LEU A 994 12.43 -17.39 -2.75
C LEU A 994 11.64 -17.60 -1.45
N GLY A 995 12.34 -17.48 -0.32
CA GLY A 995 11.74 -17.57 1.00
C GLY A 995 12.65 -18.15 2.07
N SER A 996 12.46 -17.74 3.32
CA SER A 996 13.21 -18.22 4.49
C SER A 996 12.37 -19.12 5.39
N ALA A 997 13.04 -19.98 6.17
CA ALA A 997 12.44 -20.74 7.26
C ALA A 997 12.69 -20.04 8.61
N PRO A 998 11.66 -19.72 9.41
CA PRO A 998 11.85 -19.19 10.77
C PRO A 998 12.51 -20.20 11.72
N ASP A 999 12.37 -21.49 11.43
CA ASP A 999 12.99 -22.59 12.16
C ASP A 999 14.38 -22.89 11.58
N PRO A 1000 15.47 -22.75 12.36
CA PRO A 1000 16.83 -23.04 11.90
C PRO A 1000 17.05 -24.47 11.39
N ALA A 1001 16.30 -25.46 11.88
CA ALA A 1001 16.41 -26.84 11.41
C ALA A 1001 15.89 -26.96 9.97
N HIS A 1002 14.70 -26.42 9.71
CA HIS A 1002 14.14 -26.36 8.36
C HIS A 1002 15.03 -25.51 7.43
N GLN A 1003 15.59 -24.40 7.91
CA GLN A 1003 16.53 -23.58 7.12
C GLN A 1003 17.78 -24.38 6.72
N HIS A 1004 18.33 -25.18 7.64
CA HIS A 1004 19.46 -26.05 7.37
C HIS A 1004 19.14 -27.14 6.33
N GLU A 1005 17.96 -27.75 6.40
CA GLU A 1005 17.50 -28.72 5.38
C GLU A 1005 17.38 -28.11 3.98
N PHE A 1006 16.87 -26.88 3.87
CA PHE A 1006 16.78 -26.18 2.58
C PHE A 1006 18.15 -25.76 2.04
N ASN A 1007 19.09 -25.35 2.91
CA ASN A 1007 20.47 -25.11 2.52
C ASN A 1007 21.12 -26.40 1.96
N ALA A 1008 20.95 -27.53 2.66
CA ALA A 1008 21.45 -28.83 2.22
C ALA A 1008 20.83 -29.31 0.90
N LEU A 1009 19.53 -29.05 0.69
CA LEU A 1009 18.86 -29.30 -0.59
C LEU A 1009 19.48 -28.45 -1.72
N ALA A 1010 19.71 -27.16 -1.49
CA ALA A 1010 20.30 -26.27 -2.48
C ALA A 1010 21.71 -26.74 -2.89
N ASP A 1011 22.54 -27.14 -1.93
CA ASP A 1011 23.85 -27.74 -2.19
C ASP A 1011 23.77 -29.08 -2.92
N GLU A 1012 22.78 -29.94 -2.63
CA GLU A 1012 22.56 -31.16 -3.40
C GLU A 1012 22.16 -30.86 -4.85
N MET A 1013 21.19 -29.97 -5.06
CA MET A 1013 20.66 -29.67 -6.39
C MET A 1013 21.72 -28.98 -7.26
N LYS A 1014 22.48 -28.03 -6.70
CA LYS A 1014 23.62 -27.39 -7.39
C LYS A 1014 24.69 -28.39 -7.84
N ARG A 1015 24.91 -29.46 -7.07
CA ARG A 1015 25.90 -30.50 -7.38
C ARG A 1015 25.40 -31.55 -8.38
N LYS A 1016 24.11 -31.86 -8.34
CA LYS A 1016 23.45 -32.92 -9.12
C LYS A 1016 22.89 -32.43 -10.46
N TYR A 1017 22.47 -31.17 -10.49
CA TYR A 1017 21.93 -30.46 -11.65
C TYR A 1017 22.59 -29.06 -11.75
N PRO A 1018 23.90 -28.96 -12.07
CA PRO A 1018 24.62 -27.69 -12.10
C PRO A 1018 23.93 -26.66 -13.00
N GLY A 1019 23.76 -25.45 -12.49
CA GLY A 1019 23.11 -24.34 -13.21
C GLY A 1019 21.60 -24.48 -13.43
N ARG A 1020 20.93 -25.54 -12.93
CA ARG A 1020 19.48 -25.76 -13.16
C ARG A 1020 18.57 -25.26 -12.03
N SER A 1021 19.12 -24.72 -10.94
CA SER A 1021 18.34 -24.28 -9.78
C SER A 1021 18.93 -23.07 -9.08
N GLY A 1022 18.07 -22.16 -8.60
CA GLY A 1022 18.44 -21.02 -7.76
C GLY A 1022 17.60 -20.94 -6.49
N PHE A 1023 18.23 -20.53 -5.38
CA PHE A 1023 17.61 -20.45 -4.05
C PHE A 1023 17.98 -19.14 -3.38
N MET A 1024 17.00 -18.43 -2.83
CA MET A 1024 17.18 -17.19 -2.08
C MET A 1024 16.46 -17.28 -0.73
N PHE A 1025 17.22 -17.40 0.35
CA PHE A 1025 16.71 -17.64 1.70
C PHE A 1025 16.52 -16.37 2.54
N LYS A 1026 16.06 -15.29 1.90
CA LYS A 1026 15.70 -14.00 2.50
C LYS A 1026 14.49 -13.41 1.76
N TYR A 1027 13.91 -12.34 2.29
CA TYR A 1027 13.00 -11.49 1.51
C TYR A 1027 13.80 -10.64 0.51
N ASP A 1028 13.24 -10.47 -0.68
CA ASP A 1028 13.82 -9.72 -1.80
C ASP A 1028 12.66 -9.37 -2.76
N GLU A 1029 12.11 -8.16 -2.66
CA GLU A 1029 10.90 -7.81 -3.40
C GLU A 1029 11.10 -7.77 -4.92
N PRO A 1030 12.16 -7.14 -5.48
CA PRO A 1030 12.36 -7.14 -6.93
C PRO A 1030 12.53 -8.55 -7.51
N LEU A 1031 13.14 -9.47 -6.75
CA LEU A 1031 13.23 -10.88 -7.16
C LEU A 1031 11.88 -11.61 -7.08
N SER A 1032 10.97 -11.21 -6.18
CA SER A 1032 9.64 -11.81 -6.08
C SER A 1032 8.82 -11.52 -7.35
N HIS A 1033 8.81 -10.27 -7.80
CA HIS A 1033 8.20 -9.82 -9.06
C HIS A 1033 8.78 -10.56 -10.26
N LEU A 1034 10.11 -10.67 -10.37
CA LEU A 1034 10.78 -11.43 -11.43
C LEU A 1034 10.44 -12.94 -11.41
N ILE A 1035 10.19 -13.54 -10.24
CA ILE A 1035 9.73 -14.93 -10.16
C ILE A 1035 8.28 -15.06 -10.64
N TYR A 1036 7.38 -14.16 -10.24
CA TYR A 1036 6.01 -14.15 -10.74
C TYR A 1036 5.93 -13.89 -12.24
N ALA A 1037 6.81 -13.06 -12.80
CA ALA A 1037 6.87 -12.77 -14.23
C ALA A 1037 7.58 -13.87 -15.05
N GLY A 1038 8.75 -14.31 -14.61
CA GLY A 1038 9.65 -15.17 -15.38
C GLY A 1038 9.41 -16.68 -15.25
N CYS A 1039 8.56 -17.14 -14.33
CA CYS A 1039 8.22 -18.56 -14.25
C CYS A 1039 7.10 -18.97 -15.21
N ASP A 1040 7.07 -20.25 -15.60
CA ASP A 1040 5.93 -20.85 -16.29
C ASP A 1040 4.91 -21.37 -15.30
N PHE A 1041 5.40 -21.98 -14.21
CA PHE A 1041 4.60 -22.55 -13.13
C PHE A 1041 4.97 -21.97 -11.78
N LEU A 1042 3.98 -21.69 -10.93
CA LEU A 1042 4.20 -21.38 -9.52
C LEU A 1042 3.58 -22.45 -8.62
N LEU A 1043 4.39 -23.03 -7.74
CA LEU A 1043 3.99 -24.14 -6.87
C LEU A 1043 3.52 -23.64 -5.49
N VAL A 1044 2.28 -23.96 -5.11
CA VAL A 1044 1.69 -23.58 -3.81
C VAL A 1044 1.11 -24.83 -3.11
N PRO A 1045 1.95 -25.67 -2.48
CA PRO A 1045 1.54 -26.97 -1.96
C PRO A 1045 1.10 -26.88 -0.48
N SER A 1046 0.36 -25.84 -0.11
CA SER A 1046 0.01 -25.55 1.28
C SER A 1046 -0.90 -26.60 1.92
N MET A 1047 -0.55 -27.01 3.14
CA MET A 1047 -1.30 -27.96 3.97
C MET A 1047 -2.68 -27.42 4.39
N PHE A 1048 -2.77 -26.10 4.54
CA PHE A 1048 -4.02 -25.33 4.60
C PHE A 1048 -3.69 -23.90 4.17
N GLU A 1049 -4.63 -23.24 3.50
CA GLU A 1049 -4.42 -21.89 2.98
C GLU A 1049 -5.72 -21.07 3.12
N PRO A 1050 -5.86 -20.22 4.15
CA PRO A 1050 -7.09 -19.48 4.39
C PRO A 1050 -7.55 -18.69 3.16
N CYS A 1051 -6.62 -18.04 2.44
CA CYS A 1051 -6.88 -17.50 1.12
C CYS A 1051 -5.73 -17.85 0.15
N GLY A 1052 -4.53 -17.38 0.48
CA GLY A 1052 -3.40 -17.35 -0.44
C GLY A 1052 -3.54 -16.15 -1.38
N LEU A 1053 -2.51 -15.30 -1.45
CA LEU A 1053 -2.43 -14.21 -2.44
C LEU A 1053 -1.51 -14.61 -3.60
N THR A 1054 -0.47 -15.38 -3.30
CA THR A 1054 0.59 -15.87 -4.18
C THR A 1054 0.10 -16.46 -5.51
N GLN A 1055 -0.98 -17.23 -5.51
CA GLN A 1055 -1.55 -17.83 -6.73
C GLN A 1055 -2.31 -16.81 -7.60
N MET A 1056 -2.97 -15.82 -6.99
CA MET A 1056 -3.62 -14.72 -7.73
C MET A 1056 -2.56 -13.78 -8.33
N ILE A 1057 -1.49 -13.49 -7.58
CA ILE A 1057 -0.33 -12.75 -8.09
C ILE A 1057 0.32 -13.51 -9.26
N ALA A 1058 0.55 -14.83 -9.12
CA ALA A 1058 1.07 -15.65 -10.22
C ALA A 1058 0.23 -15.52 -11.49
N MET A 1059 -1.09 -15.68 -11.36
CA MET A 1059 -2.02 -15.55 -12.49
C MET A 1059 -2.00 -14.15 -13.11
N ARG A 1060 -1.92 -13.10 -12.28
CA ARG A 1060 -1.79 -11.69 -12.72
C ARG A 1060 -0.53 -11.41 -13.53
N TYR A 1061 0.48 -12.27 -13.48
CA TYR A 1061 1.70 -12.23 -14.30
C TYR A 1061 1.77 -13.33 -15.38
N GLY A 1062 0.66 -14.04 -15.61
CA GLY A 1062 0.57 -15.11 -16.61
C GLY A 1062 1.33 -16.39 -16.24
N THR A 1063 1.61 -16.60 -14.94
CA THR A 1063 2.29 -17.78 -14.41
C THR A 1063 1.28 -18.76 -13.85
N VAL A 1064 1.33 -20.01 -14.34
CA VAL A 1064 0.27 -20.99 -14.11
C VAL A 1064 0.41 -21.62 -12.72
N PRO A 1065 -0.61 -21.55 -11.84
CA PRO A 1065 -0.51 -22.08 -10.50
C PRO A 1065 -0.64 -23.63 -10.49
N VAL A 1066 0.21 -24.28 -9.70
CA VAL A 1066 0.17 -25.71 -9.38
C VAL A 1066 -0.04 -25.85 -7.87
N VAL A 1067 -1.25 -26.22 -7.45
CA VAL A 1067 -1.71 -26.02 -6.06
C VAL A 1067 -2.36 -27.23 -5.43
N ARG A 1068 -2.38 -27.27 -4.10
CA ARG A 1068 -3.24 -28.18 -3.34
C ARG A 1068 -4.66 -27.62 -3.23
N ARG A 1069 -5.68 -28.47 -3.34
CA ARG A 1069 -7.10 -28.09 -3.17
C ARG A 1069 -7.43 -27.84 -1.68
N THR A 1070 -7.27 -26.61 -1.20
CA THR A 1070 -7.65 -26.19 0.16
C THR A 1070 -7.92 -24.69 0.23
N GLY A 1071 -8.88 -24.29 1.06
CA GLY A 1071 -9.27 -22.89 1.30
C GLY A 1071 -9.34 -22.05 0.01
N GLY A 1072 -8.75 -20.86 0.01
CA GLY A 1072 -8.79 -19.96 -1.14
C GLY A 1072 -8.05 -20.45 -2.39
N LEU A 1073 -7.15 -21.45 -2.28
CA LEU A 1073 -6.56 -22.09 -3.46
C LEU A 1073 -7.62 -22.85 -4.26
N ARG A 1074 -8.59 -23.49 -3.58
CA ARG A 1074 -9.76 -24.09 -4.24
C ARG A 1074 -10.62 -23.00 -4.89
N ASP A 1075 -10.87 -21.88 -4.21
CA ASP A 1075 -11.75 -20.83 -4.73
C ASP A 1075 -11.16 -20.05 -5.93
N THR A 1076 -9.84 -20.06 -6.11
CA THR A 1076 -9.14 -19.29 -7.15
C THR A 1076 -8.60 -20.14 -8.29
N VAL A 1077 -8.20 -21.39 -8.05
CA VAL A 1077 -7.59 -22.26 -9.07
C VAL A 1077 -8.58 -23.34 -9.53
N PHE A 1078 -8.76 -23.39 -10.84
CA PHE A 1078 -9.69 -24.26 -11.56
C PHE A 1078 -8.87 -25.23 -12.43
N ASP A 1079 -8.96 -26.52 -12.10
CA ASP A 1079 -8.16 -27.57 -12.74
C ASP A 1079 -8.53 -27.77 -14.21
N VAL A 1080 -7.54 -27.69 -15.09
CA VAL A 1080 -7.68 -27.81 -16.55
C VAL A 1080 -8.29 -29.10 -17.09
N GLU A 1081 -8.41 -30.15 -16.26
CA GLU A 1081 -9.04 -31.42 -16.64
C GLU A 1081 -10.31 -31.73 -15.82
N ASN A 1082 -10.32 -31.36 -14.53
CA ASN A 1082 -11.30 -31.90 -13.57
C ASN A 1082 -12.37 -30.89 -13.10
N ASP A 1083 -12.26 -29.59 -13.42
CA ASP A 1083 -13.15 -28.55 -12.88
C ASP A 1083 -14.12 -27.93 -13.93
N GLY A 1084 -14.38 -28.62 -15.05
CA GLY A 1084 -15.25 -28.11 -16.13
C GLY A 1084 -16.66 -27.69 -15.69
N GLU A 1085 -17.34 -28.50 -14.87
CA GLU A 1085 -18.66 -28.15 -14.31
C GLU A 1085 -18.59 -26.94 -13.37
N ARG A 1086 -17.54 -26.87 -12.53
CA ARG A 1086 -17.32 -25.79 -11.57
C ARG A 1086 -17.02 -24.47 -12.29
N SER A 1087 -16.27 -24.53 -13.38
CA SER A 1087 -16.01 -23.41 -14.28
C SER A 1087 -17.30 -22.88 -14.91
N ALA A 1088 -18.11 -23.77 -15.50
CA ALA A 1088 -19.40 -23.41 -16.09
C ALA A 1088 -20.38 -22.79 -15.08
N MET A 1089 -20.41 -23.28 -13.83
CA MET A 1089 -21.29 -22.77 -12.77
C MET A 1089 -20.85 -21.41 -12.19
N THR A 1090 -19.55 -21.10 -12.21
CA THR A 1090 -19.00 -19.88 -11.59
C THR A 1090 -18.59 -18.79 -12.59
N GLY A 1091 -18.53 -19.10 -13.89
CA GLY A 1091 -18.02 -18.22 -14.92
C GLY A 1091 -16.49 -18.10 -14.96
N VAL A 1092 -15.77 -18.68 -13.99
CA VAL A 1092 -14.30 -18.59 -13.93
C VAL A 1092 -13.66 -19.64 -14.86
N PRO A 1093 -12.85 -19.25 -15.87
CA PRO A 1093 -12.20 -20.20 -16.77
C PRO A 1093 -11.18 -21.10 -16.08
N LEU A 1094 -10.97 -22.29 -16.64
CA LEU A 1094 -9.90 -23.21 -16.23
C LEU A 1094 -8.53 -22.57 -16.38
N ASN A 1095 -7.74 -22.57 -15.30
CA ASN A 1095 -6.60 -21.66 -15.13
C ASN A 1095 -5.34 -22.27 -14.48
N GLY A 1096 -5.38 -23.51 -13.99
CA GLY A 1096 -4.22 -24.13 -13.33
C GLY A 1096 -4.30 -25.65 -13.14
N PHE A 1097 -3.38 -26.19 -12.35
CA PHE A 1097 -3.30 -27.62 -12.04
C PHE A 1097 -3.45 -27.85 -10.54
N VAL A 1098 -4.35 -28.76 -10.17
CA VAL A 1098 -4.72 -29.02 -8.78
C VAL A 1098 -4.39 -30.47 -8.38
N PHE A 1099 -3.98 -30.66 -7.13
CA PHE A 1099 -3.94 -31.97 -6.48
C PHE A 1099 -4.68 -31.98 -5.14
N ASP A 1100 -5.10 -33.17 -4.74
CA ASP A 1100 -5.77 -33.47 -3.48
C ASP A 1100 -4.86 -34.40 -2.65
N GLY A 1101 -4.91 -34.34 -1.32
CA GLY A 1101 -4.01 -35.11 -0.44
C GLY A 1101 -2.78 -34.33 0.04
N THR A 1102 -1.86 -34.96 0.79
CA THR A 1102 -0.74 -34.31 1.49
C THR A 1102 0.60 -35.01 1.33
N GLU A 1103 0.65 -36.04 0.49
CA GLU A 1103 1.79 -36.93 0.31
C GLU A 1103 2.53 -36.65 -1.01
N THR A 1104 3.73 -37.21 -1.15
CA THR A 1104 4.57 -36.99 -2.34
C THR A 1104 3.98 -37.52 -3.67
N PRO A 1105 3.16 -38.59 -3.73
CA PRO A 1105 2.48 -38.99 -4.97
C PRO A 1105 1.44 -37.98 -5.45
N ASP A 1106 0.82 -37.25 -4.51
CA ASP A 1106 -0.28 -36.32 -4.78
C ASP A 1106 0.24 -35.09 -5.54
N ILE A 1107 1.31 -34.49 -5.05
CA ILE A 1107 1.97 -33.38 -5.75
C ILE A 1107 2.64 -33.84 -7.06
N ASP A 1108 3.14 -35.08 -7.13
CA ASP A 1108 3.62 -35.67 -8.37
C ASP A 1108 2.49 -35.73 -9.42
N TYR A 1109 1.25 -36.02 -9.04
CA TYR A 1109 0.12 -36.06 -9.99
C TYR A 1109 -0.07 -34.70 -10.69
N ALA A 1110 -0.26 -33.60 -9.95
CA ALA A 1110 -0.45 -32.28 -10.57
C ALA A 1110 0.82 -31.76 -11.28
N LEU A 1111 1.99 -31.90 -10.66
CA LEU A 1111 3.25 -31.40 -11.26
C LEU A 1111 3.62 -32.16 -12.53
N ASN A 1112 3.37 -33.48 -12.61
CA ASN A 1112 3.58 -34.20 -13.87
C ASN A 1112 2.61 -33.72 -14.95
N ARG A 1113 1.31 -33.59 -14.66
CA ARG A 1113 0.33 -33.07 -15.64
C ARG A 1113 0.70 -31.68 -16.17
N ALA A 1114 1.14 -30.78 -15.29
CA ALA A 1114 1.62 -29.45 -15.65
C ALA A 1114 2.81 -29.50 -16.62
N LEU A 1115 3.84 -30.27 -16.27
CA LEU A 1115 5.04 -30.44 -17.10
C LEU A 1115 4.75 -31.17 -18.42
N ASP A 1116 3.92 -32.22 -18.39
CA ASP A 1116 3.49 -32.98 -19.57
C ASP A 1116 2.73 -32.07 -20.55
N ALA A 1117 1.82 -31.23 -20.05
CA ALA A 1117 1.11 -30.25 -20.86
C ALA A 1117 2.03 -29.16 -21.45
N PHE A 1118 3.07 -28.73 -20.72
CA PHE A 1118 4.03 -27.73 -21.24
C PHE A 1118 4.94 -28.28 -22.34
N TYR A 1119 5.42 -29.52 -22.18
CA TYR A 1119 6.27 -30.18 -23.18
C TYR A 1119 5.49 -30.58 -24.43
N ASP A 1120 4.19 -30.89 -24.31
CA ASP A 1120 3.26 -31.01 -25.43
C ASP A 1120 2.83 -29.62 -25.93
N ARG A 1121 3.69 -28.99 -26.75
CA ARG A 1121 3.49 -27.60 -27.22
C ARG A 1121 2.11 -27.33 -27.86
N PRO A 1122 1.56 -28.19 -28.74
CA PRO A 1122 0.19 -28.02 -29.25
C PRO A 1122 -0.88 -28.04 -28.14
N ARG A 1123 -0.73 -28.88 -27.11
CA ARG A 1123 -1.62 -28.90 -25.95
C ARG A 1123 -1.46 -27.67 -25.07
N TRP A 1124 -0.23 -27.21 -24.82
CA TRP A 1124 0.03 -25.97 -24.08
C TRP A 1124 -0.67 -24.77 -24.72
N GLN A 1125 -0.52 -24.64 -26.04
CA GLN A 1125 -1.11 -23.57 -26.83
C GLN A 1125 -2.64 -23.63 -26.84
N SER A 1126 -3.25 -24.81 -26.97
CA SER A 1126 -4.72 -24.95 -26.98
C SER A 1126 -5.37 -24.72 -25.60
N LEU A 1127 -4.64 -24.93 -24.50
CA LEU A 1127 -5.09 -24.56 -23.16
C LEU A 1127 -5.07 -23.04 -22.92
N ASN A 1128 -4.21 -22.30 -23.63
CA ASN A 1128 -4.05 -20.83 -23.57
C ASN A 1128 -4.02 -20.25 -22.13
N LEU A 1129 -3.29 -20.90 -21.22
CA LEU A 1129 -3.35 -20.57 -19.79
C LEU A 1129 -2.74 -19.20 -19.45
N VAL A 1130 -1.70 -18.76 -20.17
CA VAL A 1130 -1.02 -17.48 -19.92
C VAL A 1130 -1.97 -16.30 -20.14
N GLU A 1131 -2.65 -16.26 -21.29
CA GLU A 1131 -3.61 -15.20 -21.60
C GLU A 1131 -4.85 -15.27 -20.68
N ARG A 1132 -5.38 -16.48 -20.44
CA ARG A 1132 -6.51 -16.68 -19.51
C ARG A 1132 -6.19 -16.16 -18.12
N THR A 1133 -5.02 -16.49 -17.58
CA THR A 1133 -4.64 -16.10 -16.22
C THR A 1133 -4.38 -14.60 -16.08
N LEU A 1134 -3.75 -13.97 -17.08
CA LEU A 1134 -3.57 -12.51 -17.14
C LEU A 1134 -4.89 -11.73 -17.17
N ASN A 1135 -5.90 -12.27 -17.87
CA ASN A 1135 -7.19 -11.60 -18.04
C ASN A 1135 -8.17 -11.81 -16.88
N LEU A 1136 -7.86 -12.65 -15.88
CA LEU A 1136 -8.69 -12.81 -14.68
C LEU A 1136 -8.62 -11.56 -13.79
N ASP A 1137 -9.78 -11.09 -13.35
CA ASP A 1137 -9.84 -10.03 -12.34
C ASP A 1137 -9.68 -10.62 -10.93
N TRP A 1138 -8.55 -10.30 -10.31
CA TRP A 1138 -8.25 -10.61 -8.92
C TRP A 1138 -8.21 -9.38 -8.01
N SER A 1139 -8.66 -8.22 -8.49
CA SER A 1139 -8.72 -6.96 -7.74
C SER A 1139 -9.64 -7.03 -6.51
N TRP A 1140 -9.67 -5.93 -5.75
CA TRP A 1140 -10.55 -5.75 -4.60
C TRP A 1140 -11.97 -5.29 -4.95
N PHE A 1141 -12.30 -5.06 -6.23
CA PHE A 1141 -13.62 -4.57 -6.65
C PHE A 1141 -14.79 -5.45 -6.14
N GLU A 1142 -14.87 -6.70 -6.61
CA GLU A 1142 -15.90 -7.66 -6.17
C GLU A 1142 -15.82 -8.00 -4.67
N PRO A 1143 -14.63 -8.30 -4.08
CA PRO A 1143 -14.52 -8.53 -2.64
C PRO A 1143 -15.03 -7.38 -1.76
N ALA A 1144 -14.68 -6.13 -2.07
CA ALA A 1144 -15.06 -4.97 -1.27
C ALA A 1144 -16.57 -4.74 -1.27
N LYS A 1145 -17.24 -4.91 -2.43
CA LYS A 1145 -18.71 -4.89 -2.52
C LYS A 1145 -19.35 -5.90 -1.60
N ARG A 1146 -18.79 -7.12 -1.51
CA ARG A 1146 -19.32 -8.14 -0.60
C ARG A 1146 -19.16 -7.79 0.89
N TYR A 1147 -18.10 -7.06 1.26
CA TYR A 1147 -17.97 -6.49 2.61
C TYR A 1147 -18.98 -5.36 2.84
N GLU A 1148 -19.17 -4.47 1.86
CA GLU A 1148 -20.14 -3.37 1.91
C GLU A 1148 -21.58 -3.86 2.17
N ASP A 1149 -22.02 -4.90 1.45
CA ASP A 1149 -23.34 -5.51 1.62
C ASP A 1149 -23.56 -6.01 3.07
N LEU A 1150 -22.56 -6.68 3.64
CA LEU A 1150 -22.59 -7.17 5.02
C LEU A 1150 -22.55 -6.03 6.06
N TYR A 1151 -21.85 -4.94 5.77
CA TYR A 1151 -21.87 -3.74 6.60
C TYR A 1151 -23.28 -3.13 6.64
N TRP A 1152 -23.91 -2.92 5.49
CA TRP A 1152 -25.28 -2.42 5.42
C TRP A 1152 -26.27 -3.37 6.10
N ALA A 1153 -26.18 -4.67 5.86
CA ALA A 1153 -27.05 -5.67 6.49
C ALA A 1153 -26.92 -5.68 8.02
N SER A 1154 -25.68 -5.72 8.54
CA SER A 1154 -25.43 -5.70 10.00
C SER A 1154 -25.88 -4.39 10.65
N LEU A 1155 -25.68 -3.25 9.99
CA LEU A 1155 -26.17 -1.95 10.45
C LEU A 1155 -27.71 -1.87 10.47
N ARG A 1156 -28.40 -2.38 9.44
CA ARG A 1156 -29.87 -2.49 9.43
C ARG A 1156 -30.36 -3.34 10.61
N HIS A 1157 -29.79 -4.51 10.82
CA HIS A 1157 -30.15 -5.38 11.95
C HIS A 1157 -29.89 -4.74 13.31
N LYS A 1158 -28.84 -3.92 13.45
CA LYS A 1158 -28.52 -3.24 14.71
C LYS A 1158 -29.38 -2.01 14.99
N ARG A 1159 -29.81 -1.30 13.95
CA ARG A 1159 -30.72 -0.13 14.06
C ARG A 1159 -32.20 -0.54 14.22
N GLY A 1160 -32.57 -1.77 13.84
CA GLY A 1160 -33.91 -2.34 14.01
C GLY A 1160 -34.13 -3.13 15.30
N ARG A 1161 -33.12 -3.24 16.17
CA ARG A 1161 -33.17 -3.82 17.52
C ARG A 1161 -33.25 -2.73 18.59
#